data_AF-A0A7M7JXS6-F1
#
_entry.id   AF-A0A7M7JXS6-F1
#
_cell.length_a   1.000
_cell.length_b   1.000
_cell.length_c   1.000
_cell.angle_alpha   90.00
_cell.angle_beta   90.00
_cell.angle_gamma   90.00
#
_symmetry.space_group_name_H-M   'P 1'
#
loop_
_entity.id
_entity.type
_entity.pdbx_description
1 polymer ?
#
loop_
_entity_poly.entity_id
_entity_poly.type
_entity_poly.pdbx_seq_one_letter_code
_entity_poly.pdbx_strand_id
1 'polypeptide(L)'
;MQQALTIIRHAKLKRFAHEQLQLLPVHFPYYPSSGHSDPEKINAIYPEYEWSTEGPAGDLSERRDWQHVFGVDRSRGDFVQVFFERVPDGFAIVWARVKFGGRNLVLHERCYKDHSNAITRVYSAGGVRLECHGPLRFWRVAINAVMIDTNLAQANSKDRVHVKLGARISSMSHPFELPKQCSPSMLARRYEVELEEHSNHEKAKFCIAECCHNIQAYIQSGSWFCELTLDGERNELLLFGSRLKLLGKSNLLQGIRHYCGYGANGTVFHLMESTGGKCYGYCFHPTFFGGPIFKGRFQRSSAQNLSLVSFTFNTVYRSRNYPHTIYVSPKGQSADISTLNATALDAWSVSDFEGKLTRGTAEEHSVYGVTFKISGAYVLPPEKLITNALLEDSMCEGTQILNIMEEACRRPDLTGGKGSSLAVLASISQYLHENNEKAIAFSVPWAIVLTTEAYKTFVVLPEVTGAITELQKALDDWTYSTDLSCLTSASKRCVAKITKVGMPVSLEQLLLEKLKQSFEDEWENRRFAVRSSAVEEDSEEMSAAGQMSTFLGISGRKNLLDAIVKCWASQFSLSAIIYKQQYGQSLNTPMAVVVQEMARAESAGVMLTCDPVSCHPDRIVITGNFGLGESVVSAAIEPDTYTLKYAPLVGATNGQYPSVELLDKVCGKKDRMIVESNNGKGVAEMTVSSDKMQTYCLTDEQTIRLAAIGVKLTELTDTPRDIEWAIVNGDVVLLQSRPVTSVFRESDFEIQHDLNSFVCTNQEIFARGNLDEISPGVMSPMCIVILNHIYLDVFGKIWANDLFPGLLEPTPYAQCICSNIGKRNFINFSHNPLGRTESGQETLQYTLYGFDLNKDEEMKKGIFYEKNFSKNDMLKMGTFLLKTLCNIKAVVRRAENYSEHAKIEVSQHNDSLSILLSTVRQLFHVKDSMELLNLCVLPSTMLNTLILNIIKKSQGEKEASAESMVLLSKLLRSNYEVESAEIPKELMKLASDIRNEPRAAGFMDMTPDDAVKFLTTDDCEVAKKFRTFQARHGHRCYKELDVLSKTWDIDPTPLIYTLQANVRAGAIKNTERESFTVDDLERQPTFVQRKMLHYLIPRAQYAIYAREVGKSCLVKCIHQIRLALRRLGQQLQAEGRIPDAQLVFFLTVDEAYRLITTRNPSLLSRTIRRRRLHEQLDKLKVKVISSGIPKPDWM
;
A
#
# COMPACT_ATOMS: atom_id res chain seq x y z
N MET A 1 -11.01 -58.81 3.81
CA MET A 1 -11.54 -58.34 5.12
C MET A 1 -10.86 -57.05 5.60
N GLN A 2 -9.52 -56.99 5.70
CA GLN A 2 -8.79 -55.78 6.11
C GLN A 2 -9.09 -54.53 5.24
N GLN A 3 -9.10 -54.66 3.90
CA GLN A 3 -9.48 -53.55 3.01
C GLN A 3 -10.90 -53.01 3.28
N ALA A 4 -11.87 -53.88 3.57
CA ALA A 4 -13.24 -53.47 3.89
C ALA A 4 -13.30 -52.73 5.25
N LEU A 5 -12.54 -53.17 6.25
CA LEU A 5 -12.40 -52.49 7.54
C LEU A 5 -11.75 -51.11 7.38
N THR A 6 -10.72 -50.97 6.55
CA THR A 6 -10.10 -49.67 6.22
C THR A 6 -11.09 -48.72 5.55
N ILE A 7 -11.88 -49.20 4.57
CA ILE A 7 -12.91 -48.40 3.90
C ILE A 7 -13.96 -47.89 4.91
N ILE A 8 -14.42 -48.76 5.82
CA ILE A 8 -15.41 -48.40 6.84
C ILE A 8 -14.82 -47.38 7.84
N ARG A 9 -13.58 -47.58 8.31
CA ARG A 9 -12.88 -46.64 9.20
C ARG A 9 -12.71 -45.26 8.55
N HIS A 10 -12.31 -45.22 7.28
CA HIS A 10 -12.18 -43.99 6.51
C HIS A 10 -13.52 -43.27 6.34
N ALA A 11 -14.60 -44.00 6.04
CA ALA A 11 -15.93 -43.42 5.92
C ALA A 11 -16.42 -42.78 7.23
N LYS A 12 -16.12 -43.40 8.38
CA LYS A 12 -16.42 -42.85 9.70
C LYS A 12 -15.62 -41.58 9.99
N LEU A 13 -14.30 -41.57 9.72
CA LEU A 13 -13.47 -40.36 9.89
C LEU A 13 -13.95 -39.22 8.98
N LYS A 14 -14.30 -39.53 7.73
CA LYS A 14 -14.83 -38.54 6.79
C LYS A 14 -16.12 -37.90 7.30
N ARG A 15 -17.04 -38.71 7.85
CA ARG A 15 -18.28 -38.22 8.44
C ARG A 15 -17.99 -37.32 9.64
N PHE A 16 -17.10 -37.75 10.54
CA PHE A 16 -16.69 -36.95 11.69
C PHE A 16 -16.03 -35.63 11.27
N ALA A 17 -15.11 -35.66 10.29
CA ALA A 17 -14.51 -34.45 9.73
C ALA A 17 -15.55 -33.51 9.12
N HIS A 18 -16.59 -34.05 8.46
CA HIS A 18 -17.68 -33.23 7.94
C HIS A 18 -18.44 -32.55 9.08
N GLU A 19 -18.79 -33.28 10.13
CA GLU A 19 -19.47 -32.74 11.32
C GLU A 19 -18.63 -31.64 11.98
N GLN A 20 -17.32 -31.85 12.19
CA GLN A 20 -16.42 -30.84 12.75
C GLN A 20 -16.31 -29.59 11.85
N LEU A 21 -16.18 -29.76 10.53
CA LEU A 21 -16.12 -28.65 9.59
C LEU A 21 -17.41 -27.83 9.57
N GLN A 22 -18.58 -28.43 9.81
CA GLN A 22 -19.85 -27.68 9.87
C GLN A 22 -19.94 -26.77 11.10
N LEU A 23 -19.23 -27.09 12.18
CA LEU A 23 -19.20 -26.27 13.40
C LEU A 23 -18.37 -24.99 13.25
N LEU A 24 -17.44 -24.96 12.29
CA LEU A 24 -16.57 -23.80 12.07
C LEU A 24 -17.35 -22.64 11.41
N PRO A 25 -17.26 -21.41 11.92
CA PRO A 25 -17.79 -20.25 11.22
C PRO A 25 -16.99 -20.00 9.92
N VAL A 26 -17.57 -19.23 9.00
CA VAL A 26 -16.83 -18.65 7.88
C VAL A 26 -16.29 -17.32 8.38
N HIS A 27 -14.97 -17.18 8.49
CA HIS A 27 -14.35 -15.97 9.04
C HIS A 27 -14.38 -14.81 8.05
N PHE A 28 -14.34 -15.12 6.75
CA PHE A 28 -14.36 -14.11 5.70
C PHE A 28 -15.61 -14.30 4.84
N PRO A 29 -16.81 -13.98 5.35
CA PRO A 29 -18.02 -14.12 4.56
C PRO A 29 -18.02 -13.15 3.37
N TYR A 30 -18.85 -13.47 2.37
CA TYR A 30 -19.25 -12.49 1.37
C TYR A 30 -20.00 -11.35 2.06
N TYR A 31 -19.54 -10.12 1.88
CA TYR A 31 -20.25 -8.93 2.33
C TYR A 31 -21.55 -8.81 1.53
N PRO A 32 -22.73 -8.94 2.17
CA PRO A 32 -23.98 -8.88 1.45
C PRO A 32 -24.22 -7.46 0.93
N SER A 33 -24.84 -7.34 -0.25
CA SER A 33 -25.27 -6.04 -0.78
C SER A 33 -26.32 -5.34 0.11
N SER A 34 -26.88 -6.02 1.11
CA SER A 34 -27.85 -5.47 2.07
C SER A 34 -27.13 -4.83 3.25
N GLY A 35 -26.96 -3.51 3.20
CA GLY A 35 -26.28 -2.74 4.25
C GLY A 35 -25.80 -1.37 3.77
N HIS A 36 -26.60 -0.70 2.93
CA HIS A 36 -26.18 0.43 2.09
C HIS A 36 -25.57 1.63 2.82
N SER A 37 -25.77 1.74 4.13
CA SER A 37 -25.20 2.82 4.94
C SER A 37 -24.07 2.34 5.88
N ASP A 38 -23.87 1.04 6.07
CA ASP A 38 -22.86 0.54 6.99
C ASP A 38 -21.48 0.55 6.30
N PRO A 39 -20.52 1.39 6.75
CA PRO A 39 -19.22 1.56 6.10
C PRO A 39 -18.42 0.26 5.92
N GLU A 40 -18.56 -0.66 6.87
CA GLU A 40 -17.90 -1.97 6.79
C GLU A 40 -18.58 -2.89 5.79
N LYS A 41 -19.92 -2.91 5.77
CA LYS A 41 -20.67 -3.76 4.82
C LYS A 41 -20.52 -3.33 3.37
N ILE A 42 -20.32 -2.04 3.13
CA ILE A 42 -20.01 -1.53 1.78
C ILE A 42 -18.51 -1.58 1.46
N ASN A 43 -17.68 -2.17 2.33
CA ASN A 43 -16.24 -2.35 2.20
C ASN A 43 -15.43 -1.03 2.19
N ALA A 44 -16.03 0.09 2.55
CA ALA A 44 -15.37 1.41 2.55
C ALA A 44 -14.39 1.60 3.70
N ILE A 45 -14.69 0.98 4.85
CA ILE A 45 -13.80 0.83 5.99
C ILE A 45 -13.61 -0.67 6.22
N TYR A 46 -12.38 -1.10 6.46
CA TYR A 46 -12.10 -2.51 6.67
C TYR A 46 -12.28 -2.86 8.15
N PRO A 47 -13.02 -3.94 8.47
CA PRO A 47 -13.24 -4.32 9.86
C PRO A 47 -11.96 -4.61 10.63
N GLU A 48 -11.95 -4.29 11.92
CA GLU A 48 -10.76 -4.50 12.77
C GLU A 48 -10.34 -5.98 12.85
N TYR A 49 -11.29 -6.91 12.77
CA TYR A 49 -10.97 -8.33 12.80
C TYR A 49 -10.13 -8.76 11.59
N GLU A 50 -10.39 -8.21 10.39
CA GLU A 50 -9.59 -8.51 9.20
C GLU A 50 -8.16 -7.98 9.38
N TRP A 51 -8.02 -6.74 9.86
CA TRP A 51 -6.72 -6.15 10.20
C TRP A 51 -5.96 -6.97 11.24
N SER A 52 -6.63 -7.42 12.29
CA SER A 52 -6.02 -8.24 13.34
C SER A 52 -5.58 -9.62 12.85
N THR A 53 -6.28 -10.19 11.86
CA THR A 53 -5.94 -11.49 11.27
C THR A 53 -4.75 -11.38 10.31
N GLU A 54 -4.59 -10.22 9.69
CA GLU A 54 -3.52 -9.92 8.75
C GLU A 54 -2.23 -9.44 9.42
N GLY A 55 -2.36 -8.71 10.52
CA GLY A 55 -1.22 -8.22 11.32
C GLY A 55 -0.49 -9.33 12.11
N PRO A 56 0.75 -9.05 12.56
CA PRO A 56 1.49 -9.97 13.43
C PRO A 56 0.71 -10.32 14.71
N ALA A 57 0.76 -11.58 15.13
CA ALA A 57 0.14 -12.05 16.36
C ALA A 57 0.84 -11.48 17.61
N GLY A 58 0.09 -11.03 18.62
CA GLY A 58 0.70 -10.47 19.83
C GLY A 58 1.50 -11.48 20.67
N ASP A 59 0.93 -12.65 20.93
CA ASP A 59 1.51 -13.69 21.81
C ASP A 59 1.78 -14.97 21.01
N LEU A 60 3.01 -15.48 21.01
CA LEU A 60 3.42 -16.68 20.26
C LEU A 60 3.60 -17.93 21.14
N SER A 61 3.44 -17.81 22.47
CA SER A 61 3.56 -18.95 23.40
C SER A 61 2.60 -20.09 23.05
N GLU A 62 1.44 -19.69 22.52
CA GLU A 62 0.32 -20.56 22.23
C GLU A 62 -0.06 -20.58 20.74
N ARG A 63 0.74 -20.03 19.81
CA ARG A 63 0.38 -20.06 18.38
C ARG A 63 1.57 -19.84 17.47
N ARG A 64 1.51 -20.43 16.27
CA ARG A 64 2.41 -20.11 15.17
C ARG A 64 1.85 -18.94 14.37
N ASP A 65 2.77 -18.20 13.77
CA ASP A 65 2.49 -17.04 12.95
C ASP A 65 3.46 -17.03 11.77
N TRP A 66 3.05 -17.62 10.64
CA TRP A 66 3.90 -17.67 9.45
C TRP A 66 3.18 -17.40 8.14
N GLN A 67 3.96 -16.98 7.16
CA GLN A 67 3.52 -16.60 5.83
C GLN A 67 4.43 -17.19 4.76
N HIS A 68 3.82 -17.70 3.70
CA HIS A 68 4.50 -18.06 2.46
C HIS A 68 3.91 -17.23 1.32
N VAL A 69 4.76 -16.55 0.56
CA VAL A 69 4.34 -15.70 -0.54
C VAL A 69 5.13 -16.10 -1.79
N PHE A 70 4.43 -16.34 -2.89
CA PHE A 70 5.02 -16.78 -4.16
C PHE A 70 4.38 -16.06 -5.34
N GLY A 71 5.21 -15.52 -6.23
CA GLY A 71 4.80 -14.92 -7.51
C GLY A 71 5.76 -15.31 -8.63
N VAL A 72 5.24 -15.62 -9.81
CA VAL A 72 6.02 -16.01 -10.99
C VAL A 72 5.52 -15.33 -12.27
N ASP A 73 6.43 -14.98 -13.17
CA ASP A 73 6.14 -14.72 -14.59
C ASP A 73 6.61 -15.90 -15.43
N ARG A 74 5.65 -16.60 -16.00
CA ARG A 74 5.94 -17.79 -16.82
C ARG A 74 6.56 -17.45 -18.17
N SER A 75 6.47 -16.21 -18.67
CA SER A 75 7.10 -15.83 -19.95
C SER A 75 8.63 -15.98 -19.89
N ARG A 76 9.22 -15.84 -18.70
CA ARG A 76 10.66 -15.89 -18.45
C ARG A 76 11.08 -16.97 -17.43
N GLY A 77 10.14 -17.51 -16.66
CA GLY A 77 10.43 -18.39 -15.52
C GLY A 77 11.02 -17.61 -14.34
N ASP A 78 10.89 -16.29 -14.35
CA ASP A 78 11.32 -15.39 -13.29
C ASP A 78 10.31 -15.49 -12.13
N PHE A 79 10.80 -15.61 -10.89
CA PHE A 79 9.91 -15.72 -9.74
C PHE A 79 10.52 -15.10 -8.48
N VAL A 80 9.63 -14.82 -7.53
CA VAL A 80 9.94 -14.37 -6.18
C VAL A 80 9.20 -15.29 -5.21
N GLN A 81 9.93 -15.83 -4.24
CA GLN A 81 9.39 -16.68 -3.19
C GLN A 81 9.94 -16.21 -1.84
N VAL A 82 9.06 -15.97 -0.87
CA VAL A 82 9.42 -15.52 0.47
C VAL A 82 8.71 -16.39 1.50
N PHE A 83 9.43 -16.76 2.55
CA PHE A 83 8.86 -17.33 3.75
C PHE A 83 9.26 -16.52 4.97
N PHE A 84 8.30 -16.34 5.87
CA PHE A 84 8.47 -15.57 7.10
C PHE A 84 7.71 -16.29 8.21
N GLU A 85 8.39 -16.74 9.24
CA GLU A 85 7.78 -17.29 10.45
C GLU A 85 8.26 -16.53 11.67
N ARG A 86 7.34 -16.08 12.50
CA ARG A 86 7.66 -15.56 13.83
C ARG A 86 7.68 -16.72 14.82
N VAL A 87 8.70 -16.73 15.66
CA VAL A 87 8.89 -17.71 16.72
C VAL A 87 8.92 -16.99 18.08
N PRO A 88 8.72 -17.70 19.20
CA PRO A 88 8.81 -17.11 20.54
C PRO A 88 10.11 -16.35 20.79
N ASP A 89 10.12 -15.56 21.86
CA ASP A 89 11.27 -14.76 22.30
C ASP A 89 11.69 -13.70 21.26
N GLY A 90 10.75 -13.17 20.47
CA GLY A 90 11.02 -12.02 19.60
C GLY A 90 12.01 -12.31 18.46
N PHE A 91 11.92 -13.51 17.87
CA PHE A 91 12.71 -13.92 16.70
C PHE A 91 11.82 -14.30 15.52
N ALA A 92 12.41 -14.30 14.33
CA ALA A 92 11.78 -14.73 13.10
C ALA A 92 12.73 -15.56 12.23
N ILE A 93 12.19 -16.58 11.57
CA ILE A 93 12.86 -17.40 10.58
C ILE A 93 12.45 -16.87 9.21
N VAL A 94 13.44 -16.43 8.44
CA VAL A 94 13.21 -15.80 7.13
C VAL A 94 14.13 -16.41 6.09
N TRP A 95 13.58 -16.71 4.93
CA TRP A 95 14.34 -17.00 3.71
C TRP A 95 13.61 -16.46 2.48
N ALA A 96 14.37 -16.17 1.42
CA ALA A 96 13.82 -15.67 0.17
C ALA A 96 14.59 -16.22 -1.04
N ARG A 97 13.89 -16.39 -2.16
CA ARG A 97 14.45 -16.77 -3.46
C ARG A 97 13.98 -15.80 -4.53
N VAL A 98 14.91 -15.31 -5.33
CA VAL A 98 14.64 -14.48 -6.50
C VAL A 98 15.34 -15.10 -7.70
N LYS A 99 14.54 -15.54 -8.67
CA LYS A 99 15.05 -15.99 -9.97
C LYS A 99 14.72 -14.94 -11.00
N PHE A 100 15.74 -14.37 -11.63
CA PHE A 100 15.57 -13.34 -12.64
C PHE A 100 16.73 -13.37 -13.63
N GLY A 101 16.43 -13.29 -14.93
CA GLY A 101 17.46 -13.16 -15.97
C GLY A 101 18.48 -14.30 -15.99
N GLY A 102 18.07 -15.52 -15.60
CA GLY A 102 18.94 -16.69 -15.51
C GLY A 102 19.76 -16.82 -14.22
N ARG A 103 19.71 -15.84 -13.30
CA ARG A 103 20.33 -15.92 -11.96
C ARG A 103 19.38 -16.59 -10.97
N ASN A 104 19.90 -17.29 -9.97
CA ASN A 104 19.10 -17.92 -8.91
C ASN A 104 19.63 -17.46 -7.54
N LEU A 105 19.06 -16.38 -7.05
CA LEU A 105 19.50 -15.65 -5.86
C LEU A 105 18.78 -16.18 -4.63
N VAL A 106 19.53 -16.52 -3.59
CA VAL A 106 19.01 -17.09 -2.34
C VAL A 106 19.46 -16.26 -1.14
N LEU A 107 18.49 -15.85 -0.32
CA LEU A 107 18.69 -15.42 1.05
C LEU A 107 18.46 -16.67 1.90
N HIS A 108 19.55 -17.26 2.39
CA HIS A 108 19.50 -18.49 3.18
C HIS A 108 18.68 -18.32 4.45
N GLU A 109 18.10 -19.43 4.89
CA GLU A 109 17.39 -19.50 6.16
C GLU A 109 18.31 -19.10 7.31
N ARG A 110 17.90 -18.07 8.05
CA ARG A 110 18.52 -17.69 9.32
C ARG A 110 17.43 -17.25 10.29
N CYS A 111 17.73 -17.41 11.57
CA CYS A 111 16.98 -16.79 12.64
C CYS A 111 17.44 -15.33 12.80
N TYR A 112 16.54 -14.39 12.65
CA TYR A 112 16.75 -12.95 12.78
C TYR A 112 15.91 -12.41 13.94
N LYS A 113 16.32 -11.31 14.56
CA LYS A 113 15.48 -10.55 15.47
C LYS A 113 14.17 -10.16 14.76
N ASP A 114 13.05 -10.38 15.44
CA ASP A 114 11.73 -10.03 14.95
C ASP A 114 11.45 -8.55 15.23
N HIS A 115 11.40 -7.75 14.17
CA HIS A 115 11.02 -6.34 14.23
C HIS A 115 9.56 -6.13 13.78
N SER A 116 8.75 -7.20 13.78
CA SER A 116 7.33 -7.12 13.42
C SER A 116 6.56 -6.29 14.44
N ASN A 117 5.68 -5.42 13.94
CA ASN A 117 4.89 -4.51 14.76
C ASN A 117 3.39 -4.76 14.53
N ALA A 118 2.69 -5.17 15.58
CA ALA A 118 1.27 -5.45 15.52
C ALA A 118 0.40 -4.19 15.33
N ILE A 119 0.84 -3.01 15.80
CA ILE A 119 0.13 -1.74 15.65
C ILE A 119 0.22 -1.25 14.21
N THR A 120 1.41 -1.27 13.62
CA THR A 120 1.64 -0.82 12.24
C THR A 120 1.38 -1.92 11.21
N ARG A 121 1.09 -3.15 11.67
CA ARG A 121 0.68 -4.30 10.85
C ARG A 121 1.78 -4.74 9.86
N VAL A 122 3.03 -4.66 10.31
CA VAL A 122 4.23 -4.95 9.52
C VAL A 122 4.94 -6.18 10.08
N TYR A 123 5.38 -7.07 9.18
CA TYR A 123 6.35 -8.12 9.48
C TYR A 123 7.70 -7.67 8.97
N SER A 124 8.74 -7.69 9.79
CA SER A 124 10.07 -7.17 9.43
C SER A 124 11.16 -8.00 10.10
N ALA A 125 12.03 -8.62 9.31
CA ALA A 125 13.21 -9.35 9.80
C ALA A 125 14.15 -9.70 8.63
N GLY A 126 15.46 -9.69 8.88
CA GLY A 126 16.46 -10.23 7.93
C GLY A 126 16.49 -9.58 6.55
N GLY A 127 16.18 -8.28 6.46
CA GLY A 127 16.11 -7.57 5.17
C GLY A 127 14.83 -7.87 4.36
N VAL A 128 13.84 -8.53 4.96
CA VAL A 128 12.52 -8.78 4.36
C VAL A 128 11.45 -8.06 5.16
N ARG A 129 10.52 -7.39 4.46
CA ARG A 129 9.40 -6.68 5.06
C ARG A 129 8.09 -7.01 4.32
N LEU A 130 7.06 -7.42 5.07
CA LEU A 130 5.71 -7.68 4.56
C LEU A 130 4.74 -6.70 5.23
N GLU A 131 4.00 -5.92 4.46
CA GLU A 131 3.11 -4.89 5.00
C GLU A 131 1.68 -5.08 4.48
N CYS A 132 0.72 -5.03 5.41
CA CYS A 132 -0.70 -5.01 5.08
C CYS A 132 -1.15 -3.57 4.85
N HIS A 133 -1.55 -3.21 3.62
CA HIS A 133 -2.06 -1.85 3.31
C HIS A 133 -3.58 -1.82 3.13
N GLY A 134 -4.18 -2.97 2.86
CA GLY A 134 -5.61 -3.21 3.00
C GLY A 134 -5.81 -4.71 3.19
N PRO A 135 -6.33 -5.17 4.35
CA PRO A 135 -6.40 -6.58 4.68
C PRO A 135 -7.09 -7.36 3.57
N LEU A 136 -6.57 -8.54 3.20
CA LEU A 136 -7.10 -9.42 2.16
C LEU A 136 -7.22 -8.80 0.75
N ARG A 137 -6.69 -7.58 0.52
CA ARG A 137 -6.88 -6.80 -0.71
C ARG A 137 -5.53 -6.32 -1.27
N PHE A 138 -4.77 -5.61 -0.44
CA PHE A 138 -3.52 -4.94 -0.81
C PHE A 138 -2.41 -5.27 0.18
N TRP A 139 -1.34 -5.84 -0.35
CA TRP A 139 -0.14 -6.19 0.40
C TRP A 139 1.10 -5.61 -0.27
N ARG A 140 2.15 -5.40 0.53
CA ARG A 140 3.47 -5.05 0.05
C ARG A 140 4.47 -6.12 0.49
N VAL A 141 5.35 -6.51 -0.43
CA VAL A 141 6.54 -7.32 -0.14
C VAL A 141 7.76 -6.53 -0.52
N ALA A 142 8.68 -6.33 0.41
CA ALA A 142 9.95 -5.67 0.16
C ALA A 142 11.13 -6.53 0.61
N ILE A 143 12.19 -6.54 -0.19
CA ILE A 143 13.46 -7.20 0.11
C ILE A 143 14.56 -6.16 -0.08
N ASN A 144 15.44 -6.01 0.90
CA ASN A 144 16.71 -5.29 0.74
C ASN A 144 17.80 -6.09 1.43
N ALA A 145 18.47 -6.97 0.67
CA ALA A 145 19.42 -7.91 1.20
C ALA A 145 20.53 -8.23 0.20
N VAL A 146 21.66 -8.73 0.70
CA VAL A 146 22.70 -9.32 -0.15
C VAL A 146 22.45 -10.82 -0.22
N MET A 147 22.13 -11.31 -1.41
CA MET A 147 21.75 -12.69 -1.69
C MET A 147 22.88 -13.43 -2.41
N ILE A 148 22.90 -14.77 -2.31
CA ILE A 148 23.90 -15.62 -2.97
C ILE A 148 23.35 -16.16 -4.28
N ASP A 149 24.10 -16.01 -5.38
CA ASP A 149 23.78 -16.59 -6.68
C ASP A 149 24.25 -18.05 -6.74
N THR A 150 23.31 -18.96 -6.53
CA THR A 150 23.57 -20.41 -6.48
C THR A 150 24.02 -21.01 -7.83
N ASN A 151 23.82 -20.30 -8.94
CA ASN A 151 24.32 -20.76 -10.25
C ASN A 151 25.83 -20.54 -10.41
N LEU A 152 26.42 -19.62 -9.64
CA LEU A 152 27.82 -19.22 -9.72
C LEU A 152 28.68 -19.77 -8.57
N ALA A 153 28.04 -20.31 -7.53
CA ALA A 153 28.60 -20.74 -6.23
C ALA A 153 29.69 -21.83 -6.26
N GLN A 154 30.24 -22.19 -7.42
CA GLN A 154 31.39 -23.10 -7.52
C GLN A 154 32.77 -22.40 -7.41
N ALA A 155 32.86 -21.06 -7.31
CA ALA A 155 34.16 -20.40 -7.12
C ALA A 155 34.09 -18.95 -6.56
N ASN A 156 34.44 -18.76 -5.28
CA ASN A 156 34.92 -17.54 -4.61
C ASN A 156 34.17 -16.20 -4.81
N SER A 157 33.68 -15.61 -3.70
CA SER A 157 33.40 -14.18 -3.39
C SER A 157 32.68 -13.26 -4.40
N LYS A 158 32.45 -13.69 -5.64
CA LYS A 158 31.70 -12.99 -6.72
C LYS A 158 30.24 -13.42 -6.77
N ASP A 159 29.81 -14.26 -5.83
CA ASP A 159 28.46 -14.85 -5.78
C ASP A 159 27.45 -14.00 -4.99
N ARG A 160 27.85 -12.84 -4.47
CA ARG A 160 27.01 -11.97 -3.64
C ARG A 160 26.42 -10.84 -4.46
N VAL A 161 25.10 -10.69 -4.39
CA VAL A 161 24.31 -9.77 -5.22
C VAL A 161 23.45 -8.92 -4.32
N HIS A 162 23.49 -7.60 -4.49
CA HIS A 162 22.56 -6.72 -3.80
C HIS A 162 21.20 -6.77 -4.50
N VAL A 163 20.19 -7.25 -3.77
CA VAL A 163 18.82 -7.37 -4.24
C VAL A 163 17.96 -6.39 -3.48
N LYS A 164 17.39 -5.42 -4.21
CA LYS A 164 16.34 -4.55 -3.71
C LYS A 164 15.06 -4.81 -4.49
N LEU A 165 14.00 -5.23 -3.82
CA LEU A 165 12.71 -5.52 -4.42
C LEU A 165 11.61 -4.78 -3.65
N GLY A 166 10.68 -4.18 -4.38
CA GLY A 166 9.42 -3.66 -3.85
C GLY A 166 8.25 -4.13 -4.72
N ALA A 167 7.31 -4.86 -4.13
CA ALA A 167 6.19 -5.47 -4.84
C ALA A 167 4.84 -5.11 -4.22
N ARG A 168 3.92 -4.61 -5.06
CA ARG A 168 2.51 -4.38 -4.72
C ARG A 168 1.68 -5.57 -5.14
N ILE A 169 1.02 -6.19 -4.17
CA ILE A 169 0.15 -7.35 -4.39
C ILE A 169 -1.30 -6.88 -4.34
N SER A 170 -2.03 -7.16 -5.41
CA SER A 170 -3.48 -7.00 -5.48
C SER A 170 -4.15 -8.38 -5.51
N SER A 171 -5.07 -8.62 -4.58
CA SER A 171 -5.77 -9.90 -4.47
C SER A 171 -6.66 -10.17 -5.69
N MET A 172 -6.59 -11.40 -6.22
CA MET A 172 -7.37 -11.89 -7.35
C MET A 172 -8.57 -12.75 -6.92
N SER A 173 -8.52 -13.29 -5.71
CA SER A 173 -9.49 -14.29 -5.26
C SER A 173 -10.08 -13.97 -3.89
N HIS A 174 -11.21 -14.61 -3.60
CA HIS A 174 -11.68 -14.75 -2.22
C HIS A 174 -10.68 -15.59 -1.40
N PRO A 175 -10.46 -15.31 -0.10
CA PRO A 175 -9.62 -16.16 0.75
C PRO A 175 -10.15 -17.58 0.83
N PHE A 176 -9.27 -18.56 0.63
CA PHE A 176 -9.58 -19.97 0.80
C PHE A 176 -9.23 -20.43 2.22
N GLU A 177 -10.23 -20.54 3.10
CA GLU A 177 -10.09 -20.83 4.52
C GLU A 177 -9.83 -22.32 4.82
N LEU A 178 -8.75 -22.58 5.56
CA LEU A 178 -8.34 -23.89 6.03
C LEU A 178 -8.69 -24.02 7.53
N PRO A 179 -9.34 -25.13 7.95
CA PRO A 179 -9.69 -26.29 7.16
C PRO A 179 -11.12 -26.17 6.60
N LYS A 180 -11.85 -25.07 6.91
CA LYS A 180 -13.31 -24.92 6.69
C LYS A 180 -13.73 -25.30 5.27
N GLN A 181 -12.99 -24.82 4.28
CA GLN A 181 -13.32 -25.01 2.86
C GLN A 181 -12.61 -26.24 2.25
N CYS A 182 -11.90 -27.03 3.06
CA CYS A 182 -11.35 -28.31 2.63
C CYS A 182 -12.46 -29.37 2.48
N SER A 183 -12.19 -30.36 1.62
CA SER A 183 -13.05 -31.54 1.59
C SER A 183 -12.91 -32.35 2.89
N PRO A 184 -13.99 -32.88 3.48
CA PRO A 184 -13.90 -33.76 4.65
C PRO A 184 -13.01 -34.99 4.42
N SER A 185 -12.93 -35.45 3.16
CA SER A 185 -12.04 -36.54 2.76
C SER A 185 -10.56 -36.18 2.85
N MET A 186 -10.19 -34.90 2.74
CA MET A 186 -8.80 -34.46 2.91
C MET A 186 -8.36 -34.63 4.35
N LEU A 187 -9.11 -34.03 5.29
CA LEU A 187 -8.82 -34.12 6.73
C LEU A 187 -8.77 -35.57 7.20
N ALA A 188 -9.76 -36.38 6.78
CA ALA A 188 -9.80 -37.79 7.14
C ALA A 188 -8.55 -38.56 6.68
N ARG A 189 -7.98 -38.23 5.50
CA ARG A 189 -6.74 -38.85 4.98
C ARG A 189 -5.50 -38.34 5.70
N ARG A 190 -5.43 -37.03 5.95
CA ARG A 190 -4.28 -36.39 6.59
C ARG A 190 -3.97 -37.02 7.96
N TYR A 191 -5.02 -37.36 8.70
CA TYR A 191 -4.92 -38.01 10.01
C TYR A 191 -5.20 -39.52 9.96
N GLU A 192 -5.26 -40.12 8.77
CA GLU A 192 -5.37 -41.57 8.60
C GLU A 192 -4.06 -42.28 8.96
N VAL A 193 -2.92 -41.60 8.78
CA VAL A 193 -1.58 -42.10 9.14
C VAL A 193 -1.48 -42.42 10.64
N GLU A 194 -2.19 -41.67 11.49
CA GLU A 194 -2.29 -41.92 12.93
C GLU A 194 -2.98 -43.27 13.26
N LEU A 195 -3.70 -43.87 12.30
CA LEU A 195 -4.26 -45.22 12.43
C LEU A 195 -3.22 -46.31 12.19
N GLU A 196 -2.20 -46.05 11.37
CA GLU A 196 -1.19 -47.04 10.99
C GLU A 196 -0.17 -47.26 12.09
N GLU A 197 0.18 -46.21 12.85
CA GLU A 197 1.13 -46.34 13.95
C GLU A 197 0.53 -47.07 15.16
N HIS A 198 -0.74 -46.84 15.52
CA HIS A 198 -1.30 -47.31 16.82
C HIS A 198 -2.73 -47.91 16.76
N SER A 199 -3.33 -48.15 15.58
CA SER A 199 -4.71 -48.67 15.44
C SER A 199 -5.81 -47.85 16.18
N ASN A 200 -5.54 -46.59 16.55
CA ASN A 200 -6.40 -45.82 17.44
C ASN A 200 -7.27 -44.79 16.69
N HIS A 201 -8.48 -45.21 16.32
CA HIS A 201 -9.46 -44.37 15.62
C HIS A 201 -9.87 -43.10 16.39
N GLU A 202 -9.82 -43.13 17.72
CA GLU A 202 -10.12 -41.97 18.56
C GLU A 202 -9.00 -40.93 18.53
N LYS A 203 -7.73 -41.35 18.40
CA LYS A 203 -6.59 -40.44 18.20
C LYS A 203 -6.75 -39.62 16.91
N ALA A 204 -7.14 -40.27 15.81
CA ALA A 204 -7.38 -39.59 14.54
C ALA A 204 -8.56 -38.58 14.61
N LYS A 205 -9.64 -38.93 15.32
CA LYS A 205 -10.74 -37.99 15.58
C LYS A 205 -10.29 -36.82 16.44
N PHE A 206 -9.53 -37.08 17.50
CA PHE A 206 -8.94 -36.04 18.35
C PHE A 206 -8.10 -35.06 17.52
N CYS A 207 -7.19 -35.56 16.68
CA CYS A 207 -6.37 -34.71 15.80
C CYS A 207 -7.22 -33.90 14.81
N ILE A 208 -8.31 -34.46 14.26
CA ILE A 208 -9.25 -33.73 13.40
C ILE A 208 -9.95 -32.61 14.18
N ALA A 209 -10.46 -32.90 15.38
CA ALA A 209 -11.14 -31.92 16.22
C ALA A 209 -10.18 -30.79 16.65
N GLU A 210 -8.98 -31.16 17.11
CA GLU A 210 -7.90 -30.24 17.46
C GLU A 210 -7.50 -29.37 16.26
N CYS A 211 -7.33 -29.97 15.07
CA CYS A 211 -7.04 -29.25 13.85
C CYS A 211 -8.12 -28.22 13.52
N CYS A 212 -9.41 -28.60 13.62
CA CYS A 212 -10.52 -27.68 13.36
C CYS A 212 -10.57 -26.55 14.41
N HIS A 213 -10.24 -26.82 15.66
CA HIS A 213 -10.27 -25.82 16.73
C HIS A 213 -9.08 -24.85 16.68
N ASN A 214 -7.89 -25.33 16.31
CA ASN A 214 -6.63 -24.62 16.51
C ASN A 214 -6.01 -24.03 15.24
N ILE A 215 -6.62 -24.20 14.05
CA ILE A 215 -6.08 -23.64 12.81
C ILE A 215 -6.86 -22.41 12.36
N GLN A 216 -6.10 -21.37 12.01
CA GLN A 216 -6.60 -20.19 11.31
C GLN A 216 -5.66 -19.94 10.14
N ALA A 217 -5.92 -20.58 9.00
CA ALA A 217 -5.11 -20.40 7.79
C ALA A 217 -5.98 -20.07 6.61
N TYR A 218 -5.42 -19.33 5.67
CA TYR A 218 -6.06 -19.13 4.38
C TYR A 218 -5.04 -18.94 3.25
N ILE A 219 -5.49 -19.24 2.04
CA ILE A 219 -4.72 -19.03 0.80
C ILE A 219 -5.45 -17.99 -0.04
N GLN A 220 -4.72 -17.04 -0.60
CA GLN A 220 -5.30 -16.06 -1.52
C GLN A 220 -4.37 -15.86 -2.72
N SER A 221 -4.93 -15.84 -3.93
CA SER A 221 -4.16 -15.56 -5.15
C SER A 221 -4.08 -14.05 -5.39
N GLY A 222 -2.98 -13.58 -5.98
CA GLY A 222 -2.77 -12.16 -6.28
C GLY A 222 -1.84 -11.93 -7.48
N SER A 223 -1.96 -10.75 -8.08
CA SER A 223 -1.03 -10.22 -9.08
C SER A 223 -0.08 -9.21 -8.44
N TRP A 224 1.20 -9.28 -8.79
CA TRP A 224 2.26 -8.55 -8.12
C TRP A 224 2.95 -7.60 -9.10
N PHE A 225 2.83 -6.31 -8.84
CA PHE A 225 3.54 -5.27 -9.57
C PHE A 225 4.86 -5.01 -8.85
N CYS A 226 5.96 -5.48 -9.42
CA CYS A 226 7.26 -5.50 -8.75
C CYS A 226 8.27 -4.60 -9.45
N GLU A 227 9.05 -3.89 -8.65
CA GLU A 227 10.30 -3.26 -9.04
C GLU A 227 11.45 -4.04 -8.40
N LEU A 228 12.36 -4.54 -9.23
CA LEU A 228 13.53 -5.29 -8.83
C LEU A 228 14.78 -4.54 -9.27
N THR A 229 15.67 -4.23 -8.32
CA THR A 229 17.00 -3.71 -8.59
C THR A 229 18.03 -4.77 -8.25
N LEU A 230 18.83 -5.16 -9.24
CA LEU A 230 19.96 -6.07 -9.07
C LEU A 230 21.24 -5.32 -9.42
N ASP A 231 22.18 -5.23 -8.47
CA ASP A 231 23.48 -4.56 -8.68
C ASP A 231 23.35 -3.12 -9.25
N GLY A 232 22.26 -2.41 -8.92
CA GLY A 232 21.95 -1.06 -9.39
C GLY A 232 21.06 -0.98 -10.64
N GLU A 233 20.83 -2.09 -11.35
CA GLU A 233 19.97 -2.13 -12.54
C GLU A 233 18.50 -2.36 -12.16
N ARG A 234 17.64 -1.39 -12.49
CA ARG A 234 16.20 -1.40 -12.18
C ARG A 234 15.40 -2.12 -13.27
N ASN A 235 14.53 -3.02 -12.84
CA ASN A 235 13.68 -3.87 -13.68
C ASN A 235 12.24 -3.85 -13.16
N GLU A 236 11.26 -3.80 -14.06
CA GLU A 236 9.83 -3.91 -13.73
C GLU A 236 9.33 -5.31 -14.09
N LEU A 237 8.62 -5.94 -13.16
CA LEU A 237 8.12 -7.31 -13.27
C LEU A 237 6.63 -7.34 -12.91
N LEU A 238 5.88 -8.16 -13.65
CA LEU A 238 4.50 -8.52 -13.30
C LEU A 238 4.47 -10.01 -13.00
N LEU A 239 4.27 -10.36 -11.74
CA LEU A 239 4.27 -11.74 -11.27
C LEU A 239 2.86 -12.17 -10.82
N PHE A 240 2.59 -13.47 -10.85
CA PHE A 240 1.31 -14.04 -10.45
C PHE A 240 1.52 -15.21 -9.50
N GLY A 241 0.70 -15.31 -8.46
CA GLY A 241 0.78 -16.45 -7.56
C GLY A 241 -0.10 -16.30 -6.34
N SER A 242 0.38 -16.77 -5.20
CA SER A 242 -0.44 -16.93 -3.99
C SER A 242 0.31 -16.53 -2.73
N ARG A 243 -0.46 -16.05 -1.76
CA ARG A 243 -0.07 -15.87 -0.37
C ARG A 243 -0.81 -16.88 0.50
N LEU A 244 -0.08 -17.63 1.30
CA LEU A 244 -0.59 -18.52 2.33
C LEU A 244 -0.22 -17.95 3.70
N LYS A 245 -1.22 -17.74 4.53
CA LYS A 245 -1.08 -17.30 5.92
C LYS A 245 -1.49 -18.42 6.86
N LEU A 246 -0.68 -18.72 7.88
CA LEU A 246 -1.08 -19.52 9.04
C LEU A 246 -1.00 -18.68 10.30
N LEU A 247 -2.07 -18.76 11.08
CA LEU A 247 -2.18 -18.37 12.47
C LEU A 247 -2.72 -19.59 13.25
N GLY A 248 -2.14 -19.92 14.41
CA GLY A 248 -2.63 -20.99 15.30
C GLY A 248 -1.69 -22.17 15.49
N LYS A 249 -2.17 -23.27 16.11
CA LYS A 249 -1.33 -24.40 16.60
C LYS A 249 -1.35 -25.66 15.73
N SER A 250 -2.16 -25.70 14.68
CA SER A 250 -2.35 -26.93 13.90
C SER A 250 -1.13 -27.34 13.07
N ASN A 251 -0.93 -28.65 12.93
CA ASN A 251 0.08 -29.27 12.07
C ASN A 251 -0.44 -29.63 10.67
N LEU A 252 -1.63 -29.16 10.28
CA LEU A 252 -2.28 -29.48 9.00
C LEU A 252 -1.34 -29.27 7.79
N LEU A 253 -0.57 -28.18 7.82
CA LEU A 253 0.34 -27.74 6.76
C LEU A 253 1.78 -28.24 6.95
N GLN A 254 2.05 -28.94 8.05
CA GLN A 254 3.38 -29.44 8.37
C GLN A 254 3.54 -30.89 7.88
N GLY A 255 4.75 -31.24 7.46
CA GLY A 255 5.11 -32.59 7.02
C GLY A 255 4.55 -32.99 5.65
N ILE A 256 3.84 -32.09 4.96
CA ILE A 256 3.27 -32.33 3.62
C ILE A 256 3.97 -31.50 2.55
N ARG A 257 3.97 -32.01 1.32
CA ARG A 257 4.52 -31.29 0.17
C ARG A 257 3.44 -30.40 -0.46
N HIS A 258 3.76 -29.12 -0.56
CA HIS A 258 2.95 -28.11 -1.22
C HIS A 258 3.44 -27.90 -2.65
N TYR A 259 2.53 -27.63 -3.58
CA TYR A 259 2.81 -27.22 -4.95
C TYR A 259 2.04 -25.94 -5.25
N CYS A 260 2.75 -24.85 -5.50
CA CYS A 260 2.18 -23.57 -5.90
C CYS A 260 2.56 -23.31 -7.35
N GLY A 261 1.61 -22.91 -8.20
CA GLY A 261 1.92 -22.69 -9.60
C GLY A 261 0.95 -21.78 -10.33
N TYR A 262 1.41 -21.33 -11.49
CA TYR A 262 0.72 -20.41 -12.39
C TYR A 262 0.75 -20.92 -13.83
N GLY A 263 -0.41 -20.93 -14.49
CA GLY A 263 -0.56 -21.20 -15.92
C GLY A 263 -0.75 -19.90 -16.72
N ALA A 264 -0.24 -19.86 -17.96
CA ALA A 264 -0.31 -18.67 -18.83
C ALA A 264 -1.71 -18.22 -19.17
N ASN A 265 -2.71 -19.08 -18.97
CA ASN A 265 -4.12 -18.70 -19.09
C ASN A 265 -4.66 -17.99 -17.83
N GLY A 266 -3.80 -17.59 -16.89
CA GLY A 266 -4.18 -16.92 -15.65
C GLY A 266 -4.59 -17.85 -14.50
N THR A 267 -4.49 -19.17 -14.67
CA THR A 267 -4.85 -20.13 -13.61
C THR A 267 -3.77 -20.14 -12.52
N VAL A 268 -4.15 -19.93 -11.26
CA VAL A 268 -3.28 -20.09 -10.08
C VAL A 268 -3.77 -21.28 -9.27
N PHE A 269 -2.86 -22.08 -8.73
CA PHE A 269 -3.23 -23.20 -7.88
C PHE A 269 -2.26 -23.42 -6.73
N HIS A 270 -2.79 -23.98 -5.64
CA HIS A 270 -2.05 -24.48 -4.50
C HIS A 270 -2.54 -25.90 -4.19
N LEU A 271 -1.67 -26.89 -4.39
CA LEU A 271 -1.92 -28.30 -4.10
C LEU A 271 -1.15 -28.73 -2.85
N MET A 272 -1.75 -29.63 -2.10
CA MET A 272 -1.20 -30.32 -0.93
C MET A 272 -1.23 -31.82 -1.21
N GLU A 273 -0.06 -32.46 -1.17
CA GLU A 273 0.09 -33.90 -1.36
C GLU A 273 -0.30 -34.65 -0.07
N SER A 274 -1.20 -35.62 -0.20
CA SER A 274 -1.69 -36.49 0.88
C SER A 274 -1.26 -37.93 0.63
N THR A 275 -1.27 -38.76 1.68
CA THR A 275 -0.90 -40.18 1.61
C THR A 275 -1.73 -40.95 0.57
N GLY A 276 -1.09 -41.92 -0.09
CA GLY A 276 -1.72 -42.74 -1.14
C GLY A 276 -1.92 -42.03 -2.48
N GLY A 277 -1.10 -41.03 -2.82
CA GLY A 277 -1.09 -40.39 -4.14
C GLY A 277 -2.33 -39.55 -4.44
N LYS A 278 -2.93 -38.91 -3.43
CA LYS A 278 -4.04 -37.95 -3.62
C LYS A 278 -3.57 -36.54 -3.33
N CYS A 279 -4.23 -35.56 -3.95
CA CYS A 279 -3.96 -34.15 -3.68
C CYS A 279 -5.25 -33.35 -3.48
N TYR A 280 -5.11 -32.27 -2.71
CA TYR A 280 -6.18 -31.37 -2.32
C TYR A 280 -5.66 -29.93 -2.33
N GLY A 281 -6.53 -28.94 -2.19
CA GLY A 281 -6.11 -27.55 -2.06
C GLY A 281 -7.05 -26.60 -2.78
N TYR A 282 -6.49 -25.56 -3.37
CA TYR A 282 -7.19 -24.43 -3.93
C TYR A 282 -6.75 -24.17 -5.37
N CYS A 283 -7.69 -23.78 -6.23
CA CYS A 283 -7.36 -23.31 -7.57
C CYS A 283 -8.25 -22.10 -7.91
N PHE A 284 -7.61 -21.03 -8.35
CA PHE A 284 -8.19 -19.86 -8.98
C PHE A 284 -8.11 -20.01 -10.51
N HIS A 285 -9.19 -19.66 -11.21
CA HIS A 285 -9.23 -19.59 -12.67
C HIS A 285 -9.96 -18.32 -13.10
N PRO A 286 -9.49 -17.59 -14.14
CA PRO A 286 -10.05 -16.27 -14.50
C PRO A 286 -11.55 -16.25 -14.78
N THR A 287 -12.12 -17.37 -15.27
CA THR A 287 -13.55 -17.44 -15.58
C THR A 287 -14.49 -17.76 -14.40
N PHE A 288 -13.98 -18.26 -13.27
CA PHE A 288 -14.83 -18.70 -12.14
C PHE A 288 -14.27 -18.43 -10.74
N PHE A 289 -13.24 -17.58 -10.59
CA PHE A 289 -12.73 -17.00 -9.33
C PHE A 289 -12.30 -17.96 -8.20
N GLY A 290 -12.38 -19.26 -8.49
CA GLY A 290 -11.72 -20.34 -7.77
C GLY A 290 -12.64 -21.24 -6.98
N GLY A 291 -12.06 -22.28 -6.39
CA GLY A 291 -12.79 -23.23 -5.56
C GLY A 291 -11.92 -24.38 -5.02
N PRO A 292 -12.47 -25.21 -4.13
CA PRO A 292 -11.73 -26.31 -3.53
C PRO A 292 -11.43 -27.40 -4.57
N ILE A 293 -10.27 -28.03 -4.40
CA ILE A 293 -9.90 -29.23 -5.13
C ILE A 293 -10.38 -30.45 -4.34
N PHE A 294 -11.45 -31.10 -4.83
CA PHE A 294 -12.12 -32.20 -4.13
C PHE A 294 -11.59 -33.58 -4.47
N LYS A 295 -11.11 -33.77 -5.71
CA LYS A 295 -10.62 -35.04 -6.23
C LYS A 295 -9.35 -34.79 -7.02
N GLY A 296 -8.21 -34.90 -6.35
CA GLY A 296 -6.89 -34.89 -6.98
C GLY A 296 -6.21 -36.26 -6.92
N ARG A 297 -5.52 -36.65 -7.99
CA ARG A 297 -4.68 -37.85 -8.06
C ARG A 297 -3.29 -37.50 -8.57
N PHE A 298 -2.32 -38.08 -7.92
CA PHE A 298 -0.91 -38.06 -8.27
C PHE A 298 -0.58 -39.37 -8.99
N GLN A 299 0.00 -39.28 -10.18
CA GLN A 299 0.54 -40.42 -10.90
C GLN A 299 2.01 -40.15 -11.22
N ARG A 300 2.90 -41.03 -10.74
CA ARG A 300 4.33 -41.02 -11.08
C ARG A 300 4.54 -41.98 -12.26
N SER A 301 5.05 -41.46 -13.37
CA SER A 301 5.48 -42.27 -14.51
C SER A 301 7.00 -42.37 -14.49
N SER A 302 7.54 -43.59 -14.55
CA SER A 302 8.98 -43.88 -14.62
C SER A 302 9.46 -44.18 -16.05
N ALA A 303 8.80 -43.63 -17.07
CA ALA A 303 9.18 -43.87 -18.46
C ALA A 303 10.32 -42.93 -18.91
N GLN A 304 11.41 -43.52 -19.41
CA GLN A 304 12.53 -42.87 -20.12
C GLN A 304 13.29 -41.77 -19.35
N ASN A 305 14.05 -42.12 -18.29
CA ASN A 305 15.05 -41.27 -17.61
C ASN A 305 14.58 -39.87 -17.12
N LEU A 306 13.28 -39.55 -17.19
CA LEU A 306 12.66 -38.33 -16.70
C LEU A 306 11.51 -38.73 -15.78
N SER A 307 11.61 -38.42 -14.49
CA SER A 307 10.54 -38.66 -13.52
C SER A 307 9.39 -37.67 -13.75
N LEU A 308 8.53 -37.96 -14.73
CA LEU A 308 7.34 -37.16 -15.01
C LEU A 308 6.28 -37.43 -13.94
N VAL A 309 5.83 -36.35 -13.31
CA VAL A 309 4.76 -36.35 -12.32
C VAL A 309 3.53 -35.74 -12.99
N SER A 310 2.43 -36.49 -13.09
CA SER A 310 1.16 -35.92 -13.53
C SER A 310 0.20 -35.75 -12.36
N PHE A 311 -0.42 -34.59 -12.30
CA PHE A 311 -1.53 -34.26 -11.42
C PHE A 311 -2.81 -34.21 -12.23
N THR A 312 -3.82 -34.96 -11.81
CA THR A 312 -5.18 -34.79 -12.34
C THR A 312 -6.06 -34.34 -11.20
N PHE A 313 -6.73 -33.21 -11.35
CA PHE A 313 -7.66 -32.74 -10.33
C PHE A 313 -8.91 -32.08 -10.90
N ASN A 314 -10.03 -32.28 -10.19
CA ASN A 314 -11.29 -31.61 -10.52
C ASN A 314 -11.55 -30.51 -9.51
N THR A 315 -11.82 -29.31 -10.01
CA THR A 315 -12.41 -28.22 -9.23
C THR A 315 -13.93 -28.27 -9.39
N VAL A 316 -14.65 -27.89 -8.34
CA VAL A 316 -16.12 -27.81 -8.37
C VAL A 316 -16.51 -26.36 -8.17
N TYR A 317 -17.33 -25.84 -9.07
CA TYR A 317 -17.85 -24.48 -8.99
C TYR A 317 -19.34 -24.46 -9.34
N ARG A 318 -20.17 -23.90 -8.44
CA ARG A 318 -21.66 -23.90 -8.53
C ARG A 318 -22.23 -25.26 -8.97
N SER A 319 -21.76 -26.34 -8.35
CA SER A 319 -22.18 -27.72 -8.60
C SER A 319 -21.78 -28.31 -9.97
N ARG A 320 -20.96 -27.61 -10.77
CA ARG A 320 -20.35 -28.14 -12.01
C ARG A 320 -18.90 -28.55 -11.77
N ASN A 321 -18.47 -29.66 -12.38
CA ASN A 321 -17.10 -30.16 -12.32
C ASN A 321 -16.29 -29.58 -13.48
N TYR A 322 -15.09 -29.07 -13.18
CA TYR A 322 -14.12 -28.61 -14.15
C TYR A 322 -12.84 -29.44 -14.02
N PRO A 323 -12.61 -30.40 -14.92
CA PRO A 323 -11.40 -31.23 -14.88
C PRO A 323 -10.20 -30.44 -15.36
N HIS A 324 -9.14 -30.48 -14.56
CA HIS A 324 -7.82 -29.95 -14.88
C HIS A 324 -6.82 -31.09 -14.81
N THR A 325 -5.92 -31.14 -15.78
CA THR A 325 -4.78 -32.05 -15.76
C THR A 325 -3.53 -31.21 -15.90
N ILE A 326 -2.61 -31.35 -14.93
CA ILE A 326 -1.31 -30.71 -14.94
C ILE A 326 -0.25 -31.80 -15.08
N TYR A 327 0.49 -31.80 -16.17
CA TYR A 327 1.71 -32.57 -16.32
C TYR A 327 2.85 -31.72 -15.83
N VAL A 328 3.67 -32.19 -14.90
CA VAL A 328 4.90 -31.50 -14.51
C VAL A 328 6.11 -32.38 -14.72
N SER A 329 7.18 -31.73 -15.14
CA SER A 329 8.54 -32.24 -15.04
C SER A 329 9.25 -31.45 -13.95
N PRO A 330 9.84 -32.10 -12.94
CA PRO A 330 10.81 -31.44 -12.06
C PRO A 330 11.93 -30.83 -12.90
N LYS A 331 12.44 -29.66 -12.50
CA LYS A 331 13.58 -28.99 -13.17
C LYS A 331 14.71 -28.79 -12.16
N GLY A 332 15.91 -29.28 -12.48
CA GLY A 332 17.15 -28.93 -11.79
C GLY A 332 17.30 -29.46 -10.35
N GLN A 333 18.49 -29.28 -9.78
CA GLN A 333 18.83 -29.67 -8.41
C GLN A 333 17.92 -28.99 -7.38
N SER A 334 17.55 -29.71 -6.31
CA SER A 334 16.94 -29.10 -5.13
C SER A 334 17.87 -28.02 -4.59
N ALA A 335 17.37 -26.79 -4.46
CA ALA A 335 18.08 -25.79 -3.69
C ALA A 335 17.89 -26.16 -2.21
N ASP A 336 18.93 -26.72 -1.60
CA ASP A 336 18.95 -26.90 -0.16
C ASP A 336 19.12 -25.52 0.48
N ILE A 337 18.04 -25.02 1.09
CA ILE A 337 18.03 -23.71 1.77
C ILE A 337 18.46 -23.88 3.24
N SER A 338 18.63 -25.12 3.70
CA SER A 338 19.02 -25.42 5.07
C SER A 338 20.43 -24.90 5.38
N THR A 339 20.65 -24.57 6.65
CA THR A 339 21.88 -23.93 7.13
C THR A 339 23.12 -24.80 6.96
N LEU A 340 24.28 -24.15 6.82
CA LEU A 340 25.64 -24.74 6.82
C LEU A 340 26.08 -25.43 8.13
N ASN A 341 25.19 -25.69 9.09
CA ASN A 341 25.47 -26.49 10.30
C ASN A 341 24.31 -27.45 10.57
N ALA A 342 24.25 -28.49 9.75
CA ALA A 342 23.31 -29.59 9.89
C ALA A 342 23.67 -30.48 11.09
N THR A 343 23.11 -30.17 12.27
CA THR A 343 22.79 -31.22 13.24
C THR A 343 21.30 -31.56 13.11
N ALA A 344 21.03 -32.44 12.14
CA ALA A 344 19.87 -33.33 12.00
C ALA A 344 18.44 -32.74 11.96
N LEU A 345 17.99 -32.35 10.74
CA LEU A 345 16.65 -32.45 10.12
C LEU A 345 16.47 -31.25 9.17
N ASP A 346 16.48 -31.45 7.85
CA ASP A 346 16.25 -30.37 6.87
C ASP A 346 14.88 -29.74 7.11
N ALA A 347 14.84 -28.57 7.76
CA ALA A 347 13.61 -27.89 8.14
C ALA A 347 12.73 -27.57 6.92
N TRP A 348 13.36 -27.41 5.74
CA TRP A 348 12.71 -27.07 4.48
C TRP A 348 13.27 -27.87 3.30
N SER A 349 12.39 -28.28 2.38
CA SER A 349 12.80 -28.72 1.04
C SER A 349 12.07 -27.90 -0.01
N VAL A 350 12.78 -27.21 -0.91
CA VAL A 350 12.18 -26.39 -1.97
C VAL A 350 12.71 -26.80 -3.34
N SER A 351 11.85 -26.89 -4.35
CA SER A 351 12.25 -27.16 -5.73
C SER A 351 11.33 -26.52 -6.75
N ASP A 352 11.83 -26.25 -7.95
CA ASP A 352 11.08 -25.65 -9.05
C ASP A 352 10.47 -26.74 -9.93
N PHE A 353 9.36 -26.43 -10.61
CA PHE A 353 8.80 -27.32 -11.63
C PHE A 353 8.24 -26.54 -12.81
N GLU A 354 8.28 -27.17 -13.98
CA GLU A 354 7.64 -26.71 -15.20
C GLU A 354 6.67 -27.77 -15.71
N GLY A 355 5.64 -27.36 -16.43
CA GLY A 355 4.60 -28.29 -16.84
C GLY A 355 3.67 -27.79 -17.91
N LYS A 356 2.59 -28.53 -18.11
CA LYS A 356 1.44 -28.22 -18.97
C LYS A 356 0.14 -28.47 -18.22
N LEU A 357 -0.72 -27.46 -18.16
CA LEU A 357 -2.10 -27.47 -17.73
C LEU A 357 -3.03 -27.61 -18.93
N THR A 358 -3.89 -28.61 -18.89
CA THR A 358 -4.99 -28.83 -19.84
C THR A 358 -6.32 -28.84 -19.10
N ARG A 359 -7.38 -28.31 -19.70
CA ARG A 359 -8.74 -28.35 -19.15
C ARG A 359 -9.63 -29.22 -20.04
N GLY A 360 -9.92 -30.46 -19.63
CA GLY A 360 -10.63 -31.42 -20.48
C GLY A 360 -9.82 -31.82 -21.72
N THR A 361 -10.45 -31.85 -22.90
CA THR A 361 -9.80 -32.12 -24.21
C THR A 361 -9.38 -30.83 -24.95
N ALA A 362 -9.27 -29.71 -24.24
CA ALA A 362 -9.01 -28.38 -24.79
C ALA A 362 -7.50 -28.08 -24.93
N GLU A 363 -7.19 -26.82 -25.27
CA GLU A 363 -5.85 -26.25 -25.43
C GLU A 363 -4.92 -26.52 -24.22
N GLU A 364 -3.63 -26.73 -24.52
CA GLU A 364 -2.58 -26.88 -23.52
C GLU A 364 -1.95 -25.52 -23.20
N HIS A 365 -1.86 -25.19 -21.92
CA HIS A 365 -1.10 -24.05 -21.44
C HIS A 365 0.08 -24.58 -20.63
N SER A 366 1.32 -24.13 -20.83
CA SER A 366 2.40 -24.46 -19.88
C SER A 366 2.05 -24.08 -18.41
N VAL A 367 2.93 -24.40 -17.48
CA VAL A 367 2.86 -24.01 -16.06
C VAL A 367 4.27 -23.80 -15.55
N TYR A 368 4.46 -22.85 -14.65
CA TYR A 368 5.64 -22.78 -13.79
C TYR A 368 5.20 -22.75 -12.33
N GLY A 369 5.98 -23.35 -11.44
CA GLY A 369 5.70 -23.30 -10.02
C GLY A 369 6.86 -23.73 -9.14
N VAL A 370 6.60 -23.72 -7.84
CA VAL A 370 7.51 -24.16 -6.79
C VAL A 370 6.83 -25.17 -5.90
N THR A 371 7.63 -26.11 -5.39
CA THR A 371 7.21 -27.04 -4.35
C THR A 371 7.95 -26.71 -3.07
N PHE A 372 7.29 -26.82 -1.93
CA PHE A 372 7.97 -26.72 -0.63
C PHE A 372 7.39 -27.71 0.39
N LYS A 373 8.19 -28.07 1.39
CA LYS A 373 7.78 -28.88 2.56
C LYS A 373 8.38 -28.27 3.82
N ILE A 374 7.59 -28.26 4.89
CA ILE A 374 7.97 -27.80 6.24
C ILE A 374 8.18 -29.05 7.11
N SER A 375 9.38 -29.27 7.66
CA SER A 375 9.77 -30.57 8.24
C SER A 375 9.89 -30.65 9.77
N GLY A 376 9.56 -29.62 10.56
CA GLY A 376 9.55 -29.74 12.02
C GLY A 376 9.89 -28.44 12.77
N ALA A 377 9.85 -28.50 14.11
CA ALA A 377 10.09 -27.36 15.00
C ALA A 377 11.55 -26.89 14.95
N TYR A 378 11.73 -25.57 14.88
CA TYR A 378 13.04 -24.92 14.88
C TYR A 378 13.59 -24.79 16.30
N VAL A 379 14.90 -24.99 16.47
CA VAL A 379 15.60 -24.74 17.75
C VAL A 379 16.43 -23.48 17.58
N LEU A 380 16.19 -22.48 18.44
CA LEU A 380 16.95 -21.23 18.45
C LEU A 380 18.44 -21.51 18.77
N PRO A 381 19.40 -20.94 18.03
CA PRO A 381 20.81 -21.04 18.38
C PRO A 381 21.06 -20.45 19.78
N PRO A 382 21.83 -21.11 20.66
CA PRO A 382 22.11 -20.64 22.02
C PRO A 382 22.68 -19.21 22.09
N GLU A 383 23.54 -18.84 21.12
CA GLU A 383 24.17 -17.50 21.05
C GLU A 383 23.14 -16.37 20.81
N LYS A 384 22.09 -16.64 20.02
CA LYS A 384 21.03 -15.67 19.76
C LYS A 384 20.15 -15.46 20.99
N LEU A 385 19.87 -16.51 21.77
CA LEU A 385 19.09 -16.42 23.03
C LEU A 385 19.75 -15.50 24.06
N ILE A 386 21.09 -15.55 24.19
CA ILE A 386 21.84 -14.67 25.12
C ILE A 386 21.76 -13.21 24.69
N THR A 387 21.93 -12.96 23.39
CA THR A 387 21.84 -11.61 22.82
C THR A 387 20.43 -11.03 22.99
N ASN A 388 19.41 -11.88 22.93
CA ASN A 388 18.03 -11.48 23.08
C ASN A 388 17.69 -10.94 24.46
N ALA A 389 18.19 -11.61 25.51
CA ALA A 389 17.97 -11.19 26.90
C ALA A 389 18.53 -9.78 27.18
N LEU A 390 19.56 -9.36 26.43
CA LEU A 390 20.11 -8.00 26.50
C LEU A 390 19.18 -6.95 25.84
N LEU A 391 18.27 -7.38 24.97
CA LEU A 391 17.38 -6.55 24.15
C LEU A 391 15.90 -6.62 24.59
N GLU A 392 15.55 -7.47 25.56
CA GLU A 392 14.17 -7.61 26.06
C GLU A 392 13.78 -6.49 27.04
N ASP A 393 12.50 -6.11 26.98
CA ASP A 393 11.86 -5.11 27.84
C ASP A 393 11.45 -5.74 29.18
N SER A 394 11.78 -5.10 30.31
CA SER A 394 11.40 -5.58 31.65
C SER A 394 10.12 -4.92 32.18
N MET A 395 9.37 -5.65 33.01
CA MET A 395 8.12 -5.18 33.65
C MET A 395 8.45 -4.29 34.86
N CYS A 396 8.41 -2.97 34.68
CA CYS A 396 8.52 -2.01 35.78
C CYS A 396 7.57 -0.83 35.54
N GLU A 397 6.72 -0.48 36.51
CA GLU A 397 5.78 0.63 36.41
C GLU A 397 6.23 1.84 37.26
N GLY A 398 6.10 3.05 36.71
CA GLY A 398 5.99 4.28 37.50
C GLY A 398 7.27 4.99 37.94
N THR A 399 8.44 4.71 37.35
CA THR A 399 9.70 5.38 37.75
C THR A 399 9.92 6.69 36.99
N GLN A 400 10.23 7.78 37.71
CA GLN A 400 10.42 9.13 37.13
C GLN A 400 11.84 9.37 36.59
N ILE A 401 12.87 8.74 37.17
CA ILE A 401 14.28 8.92 36.77
C ILE A 401 14.98 7.57 36.81
N LEU A 402 15.65 7.20 35.72
CA LEU A 402 16.32 5.90 35.53
C LEU A 402 17.78 6.09 35.12
N ASN A 403 18.70 5.33 35.70
CA ASN A 403 20.05 5.18 35.15
C ASN A 403 20.01 4.29 33.89
N ILE A 404 20.87 4.56 32.90
CA ILE A 404 20.89 3.78 31.64
C ILE A 404 21.18 2.28 31.82
N MET A 405 21.82 1.89 32.93
CA MET A 405 22.10 0.49 33.25
C MET A 405 20.89 -0.23 33.87
N GLU A 406 19.86 0.51 34.33
CA GLU A 406 18.63 -0.08 34.84
C GLU A 406 17.81 -0.66 33.68
N GLU A 407 17.31 -1.90 33.81
CA GLU A 407 16.63 -2.62 32.72
C GLU A 407 15.41 -1.86 32.18
N ALA A 408 14.66 -1.18 33.05
CA ALA A 408 13.50 -0.38 32.68
C ALA A 408 13.86 0.78 31.72
N CYS A 409 15.15 1.17 31.64
CA CYS A 409 15.60 2.23 30.75
C CYS A 409 15.53 1.83 29.27
N ARG A 410 15.49 0.53 28.97
CA ARG A 410 15.42 -0.01 27.59
C ARG A 410 14.05 0.16 26.93
N ARG A 411 13.02 0.56 27.69
CA ARG A 411 11.64 0.75 27.22
C ARG A 411 11.42 2.08 26.47
N PRO A 412 11.13 2.06 25.15
CA PRO A 412 10.96 3.28 24.37
C PRO A 412 9.75 4.15 24.79
N ASP A 413 8.69 3.54 25.34
CA ASP A 413 7.51 4.26 25.82
C ASP A 413 7.77 5.08 27.10
N LEU A 414 8.77 4.67 27.88
CA LEU A 414 9.16 5.31 29.14
C LEU A 414 10.32 6.29 28.97
N THR A 415 11.35 5.92 28.21
CA THR A 415 12.60 6.69 28.07
C THR A 415 12.78 7.35 26.70
N GLY A 416 11.80 7.18 25.80
CA GLY A 416 11.87 7.64 24.42
C GLY A 416 12.89 6.87 23.57
N GLY A 417 12.94 7.18 22.28
CA GLY A 417 13.81 6.47 21.32
C GLY A 417 15.32 6.57 21.62
N LYS A 418 15.80 7.73 22.07
CA LYS A 418 17.24 7.93 22.37
C LYS A 418 17.65 7.27 23.68
N GLY A 419 16.82 7.42 24.72
CA GLY A 419 17.09 6.85 26.05
C GLY A 419 17.16 5.33 26.02
N SER A 420 16.15 4.70 25.42
CA SER A 420 16.09 3.25 25.23
C SER A 420 17.26 2.71 24.41
N SER A 421 17.58 3.36 23.29
CA SER A 421 18.71 2.96 22.47
C SER A 421 20.05 3.06 23.19
N LEU A 422 20.26 4.11 23.99
CA LEU A 422 21.48 4.29 24.78
C LEU A 422 21.63 3.20 25.86
N ALA A 423 20.53 2.83 26.52
CA ALA A 423 20.51 1.74 27.50
C ALA A 423 20.85 0.38 26.85
N VAL A 424 20.34 0.13 25.63
CA VAL A 424 20.68 -1.06 24.84
C VAL A 424 22.16 -1.06 24.47
N LEU A 425 22.71 0.06 23.98
CA LEU A 425 24.13 0.19 23.67
C LEU A 425 25.03 -0.06 24.90
N ALA A 426 24.65 0.47 26.06
CA ALA A 426 25.41 0.29 27.29
C ALA A 426 25.43 -1.19 27.73
N SER A 427 24.30 -1.89 27.58
CA SER A 427 24.19 -3.33 27.87
C SER A 427 25.05 -4.16 26.90
N ILE A 428 25.04 -3.84 25.61
CA ILE A 428 25.90 -4.48 24.60
C ILE A 428 27.38 -4.23 24.91
N SER A 429 27.75 -2.99 25.24
CA SER A 429 29.10 -2.62 25.64
C SER A 429 29.58 -3.48 26.81
N GLN A 430 28.80 -3.56 27.89
CA GLN A 430 29.12 -4.39 29.06
C GLN A 430 29.33 -5.86 28.68
N TYR A 431 28.42 -6.43 27.88
CA TYR A 431 28.52 -7.80 27.40
C TYR A 431 29.82 -8.06 26.61
N LEU A 432 30.22 -7.16 25.72
CA LEU A 432 31.45 -7.32 24.94
C LEU A 432 32.72 -7.24 25.81
N HIS A 433 32.71 -6.40 26.85
CA HIS A 433 33.81 -6.33 27.83
C HIS A 433 33.90 -7.60 28.68
N GLU A 434 32.77 -8.11 29.18
CA GLU A 434 32.71 -9.34 30.00
C GLU A 434 33.18 -10.59 29.23
N ASN A 435 32.91 -10.65 27.92
CA ASN A 435 33.34 -11.74 27.04
C ASN A 435 34.76 -11.54 26.44
N ASN A 436 35.52 -10.55 26.89
CA ASN A 436 36.88 -10.25 26.41
C ASN A 436 37.00 -10.01 24.89
N GLU A 437 35.96 -9.50 24.23
CA GLU A 437 36.01 -9.13 22.80
C GLU A 437 36.71 -7.77 22.56
N LYS A 438 37.95 -7.61 23.09
CA LYS A 438 38.70 -6.33 23.12
C LYS A 438 38.83 -5.65 21.76
N ALA A 439 38.90 -6.44 20.69
CA ALA A 439 39.02 -5.98 19.30
C ALA A 439 37.85 -5.07 18.85
N ILE A 440 36.65 -5.32 19.38
CA ILE A 440 35.41 -4.61 19.03
C ILE A 440 34.72 -4.00 20.26
N ALA A 441 35.46 -3.88 21.36
CA ALA A 441 34.99 -3.22 22.56
C ALA A 441 34.92 -1.70 22.34
N PHE A 442 33.82 -1.11 22.81
CA PHE A 442 33.57 0.32 22.83
C PHE A 442 33.09 0.74 24.22
N SER A 443 33.00 2.04 24.46
CA SER A 443 32.42 2.58 25.69
C SER A 443 31.18 3.41 25.38
N VAL A 444 30.26 3.46 26.33
CA VAL A 444 29.08 4.34 26.30
C VAL A 444 29.19 5.29 27.49
N PRO A 445 29.10 6.62 27.30
CA PRO A 445 29.18 7.56 28.41
C PRO A 445 28.05 7.32 29.41
N TRP A 446 28.33 7.55 30.70
CA TRP A 446 27.32 7.46 31.74
C TRP A 446 26.15 8.39 31.41
N ALA A 447 24.92 7.93 31.67
CA ALA A 447 23.75 8.77 31.51
C ALA A 447 22.61 8.41 32.47
N ILE A 448 21.71 9.36 32.65
CA ILE A 448 20.46 9.21 33.36
C ILE A 448 19.32 9.76 32.50
N VAL A 449 18.14 9.12 32.57
CA VAL A 449 16.98 9.50 31.78
C VAL A 449 15.85 9.93 32.70
N LEU A 450 15.37 11.15 32.49
CA LEU A 450 14.11 11.62 33.05
C LEU A 450 12.99 11.10 32.17
N THR A 451 12.14 10.26 32.73
CA THR A 451 11.16 9.48 31.95
C THR A 451 9.98 10.32 31.50
N THR A 452 9.12 9.74 30.67
CA THR A 452 7.84 10.34 30.29
C THR A 452 6.92 10.58 31.51
N GLU A 453 7.09 9.84 32.62
CA GLU A 453 6.40 10.09 33.89
C GLU A 453 6.89 11.36 34.60
N ALA A 454 8.20 11.66 34.52
CA ALA A 454 8.73 12.94 34.99
C ALA A 454 8.14 14.11 34.20
N TYR A 455 8.02 13.97 32.88
CA TYR A 455 7.35 14.97 32.05
C TYR A 455 5.87 15.13 32.40
N LYS A 456 5.13 14.03 32.63
CA LYS A 456 3.73 14.09 33.10
C LYS A 456 3.59 14.88 34.39
N THR A 457 4.55 14.74 35.32
CA THR A 457 4.56 15.50 36.58
C THR A 457 4.80 17.00 36.35
N PHE A 458 5.62 17.35 35.37
CA PHE A 458 5.90 18.75 35.01
C PHE A 458 4.76 19.41 34.22
N VAL A 459 4.17 18.70 33.26
CA VAL A 459 3.20 19.29 32.31
C VAL A 459 1.86 19.65 32.96
N VAL A 460 1.47 18.94 34.04
CA VAL A 460 0.24 19.19 34.79
C VAL A 460 0.29 20.44 35.67
N LEU A 461 1.45 21.10 35.78
CA LEU A 461 1.56 22.37 36.51
C LEU A 461 0.66 23.43 35.85
N PRO A 462 -0.11 24.22 36.64
CA PRO A 462 -1.05 25.21 36.10
C PRO A 462 -0.43 26.20 35.12
N GLU A 463 0.80 26.65 35.40
CA GLU A 463 1.54 27.61 34.56
C GLU A 463 1.91 27.01 33.20
N VAL A 464 2.32 25.74 33.19
CA VAL A 464 2.69 25.00 31.96
C VAL A 464 1.44 24.69 31.15
N THR A 465 0.40 24.16 31.79
CA THR A 465 -0.89 23.88 31.14
C THR A 465 -1.51 25.14 30.55
N GLY A 466 -1.46 26.26 31.27
CA GLY A 466 -1.94 27.56 30.78
C GLY A 466 -1.17 28.07 29.57
N ALA A 467 0.16 27.94 29.57
CA ALA A 467 1.00 28.33 28.43
C ALA A 467 0.75 27.47 27.19
N ILE A 468 0.55 26.16 27.36
CA ILE A 468 0.23 25.24 26.26
C ILE A 468 -1.17 25.54 25.71
N THR A 469 -2.13 25.82 26.57
CA THR A 469 -3.51 26.17 26.17
C THR A 469 -3.55 27.47 25.35
N GLU A 470 -2.79 28.50 25.77
CA GLU A 470 -2.65 29.74 24.99
C GLU A 470 -2.03 29.49 23.61
N LEU A 471 -1.02 28.60 23.54
CA LEU A 471 -0.38 28.23 22.28
C LEU A 471 -1.33 27.44 21.37
N GLN A 472 -2.08 26.50 21.92
CA GLN A 472 -3.08 25.74 21.19
C GLN A 472 -4.12 26.67 20.57
N LYS A 473 -4.61 27.67 21.32
CA LYS A 473 -5.54 28.67 20.79
C LYS A 473 -4.95 29.45 19.61
N ALA A 474 -3.68 29.88 19.71
CA ALA A 474 -3.01 30.59 18.62
C ALA A 474 -2.76 29.69 17.39
N LEU A 475 -2.56 28.39 17.59
CA LEU A 475 -2.43 27.40 16.53
C LEU A 475 -3.77 27.16 15.83
N ASP A 476 -4.86 27.08 16.60
CA ASP A 476 -6.22 26.97 16.06
C ASP A 476 -6.55 28.21 15.21
N ASP A 477 -6.24 29.42 15.72
CA ASP A 477 -6.42 30.69 14.98
C ASP A 477 -5.57 30.75 13.70
N TRP A 478 -4.31 30.30 13.76
CA TRP A 478 -3.41 30.24 12.59
C TRP A 478 -3.94 29.29 11.51
N THR A 479 -4.60 28.20 11.89
CA THR A 479 -5.11 27.25 10.90
C THR A 479 -6.14 27.89 9.94
N TYR A 480 -6.74 29.02 10.33
CA TYR A 480 -7.65 29.82 9.50
C TYR A 480 -6.99 31.03 8.81
N SER A 481 -5.70 31.30 9.04
CA SER A 481 -4.98 32.47 8.52
C SER A 481 -3.63 32.08 7.90
N THR A 482 -3.21 32.72 6.82
CA THR A 482 -1.86 32.49 6.26
C THR A 482 -0.74 33.24 7.00
N ASP A 483 -1.05 34.00 8.06
CA ASP A 483 -0.08 34.81 8.79
C ASP A 483 0.57 34.06 9.96
N LEU A 484 1.87 33.80 9.84
CA LEU A 484 2.67 33.10 10.84
C LEU A 484 3.05 33.98 12.06
N SER A 485 2.80 35.29 12.01
CA SER A 485 3.28 36.26 13.02
C SER A 485 2.70 36.00 14.42
N CYS A 486 1.40 35.70 14.49
CA CYS A 486 0.68 35.38 15.72
C CYS A 486 1.17 34.09 16.35
N LEU A 487 1.28 33.01 15.56
CA LEU A 487 1.80 31.72 16.01
C LEU A 487 3.26 31.81 16.48
N THR A 488 4.09 32.55 15.74
CA THR A 488 5.49 32.80 16.12
C THR A 488 5.57 33.49 17.48
N SER A 489 4.75 34.50 17.70
CA SER A 489 4.72 35.25 18.96
C SER A 489 4.19 34.40 20.12
N ALA A 490 3.13 33.60 19.89
CA ALA A 490 2.57 32.69 20.87
C ALA A 490 3.57 31.58 21.26
N SER A 491 4.24 30.97 20.29
CA SER A 491 5.29 29.98 20.52
C SER A 491 6.42 30.56 21.38
N LYS A 492 6.95 31.74 21.02
CA LYS A 492 7.99 32.43 21.82
C LYS A 492 7.54 32.68 23.26
N ARG A 493 6.30 33.14 23.46
CA ARG A 493 5.74 33.35 24.81
C ARG A 493 5.58 32.05 25.58
N CYS A 494 5.09 30.99 24.93
CA CYS A 494 4.90 29.67 25.53
C CYS A 494 6.23 29.11 26.02
N VAL A 495 7.25 29.07 25.14
CA VAL A 495 8.61 28.63 25.48
C VAL A 495 9.18 29.47 26.63
N ALA A 496 9.03 30.80 26.59
CA ALA A 496 9.52 31.68 27.65
C ALA A 496 8.80 31.48 29.00
N LYS A 497 7.49 31.20 29.00
CA LYS A 497 6.72 30.88 30.22
C LYS A 497 7.16 29.54 30.81
N ILE A 498 7.20 28.48 30.00
CA ILE A 498 7.60 27.14 30.44
C ILE A 498 9.02 27.16 31.00
N THR A 499 9.95 27.86 30.34
CA THR A 499 11.34 27.99 30.81
C THR A 499 11.45 28.68 32.18
N LYS A 500 10.48 29.51 32.58
CA LYS A 500 10.48 30.22 33.87
C LYS A 500 9.89 29.42 35.04
N VAL A 501 9.10 28.38 34.78
CA VAL A 501 8.43 27.58 35.83
C VAL A 501 9.44 26.83 36.69
N GLY A 502 10.59 26.46 36.12
CA GLY A 502 11.61 25.68 36.80
C GLY A 502 11.20 24.21 36.98
N MET A 503 12.12 23.40 37.48
CA MET A 503 11.88 21.98 37.70
C MET A 503 11.11 21.76 39.02
N PRO A 504 10.13 20.82 39.08
CA PRO A 504 9.48 20.45 40.34
C PRO A 504 10.50 19.99 41.38
N VAL A 505 10.35 20.46 42.63
CA VAL A 505 11.32 20.20 43.72
C VAL A 505 11.54 18.71 43.97
N SER A 506 10.48 17.89 43.86
CA SER A 506 10.57 16.43 44.01
C SER A 506 11.45 15.78 42.93
N LEU A 507 11.33 16.21 41.68
CA LEU A 507 12.15 15.71 40.57
C LEU A 507 13.60 16.22 40.68
N GLU A 508 13.78 17.47 41.12
CA GLU A 508 15.11 18.02 41.37
C GLU A 508 15.85 17.23 42.45
N GLN A 509 15.21 16.94 43.58
CA GLN A 509 15.80 16.14 44.66
C GLN A 509 16.22 14.76 44.17
N LEU A 510 15.33 14.05 43.46
CA LEU A 510 15.60 12.73 42.93
C LEU A 510 16.76 12.71 41.91
N LEU A 511 16.83 13.72 41.04
CA LEU A 511 17.92 13.87 40.07
C LEU A 511 19.26 14.08 40.77
N LEU A 512 19.31 14.98 41.76
CA LEU A 512 20.52 15.29 42.51
C LEU A 512 20.99 14.08 43.34
N GLU A 513 20.06 13.32 43.94
CA GLU A 513 20.38 12.09 44.65
C GLU A 513 21.05 11.07 43.73
N LYS A 514 20.50 10.82 42.54
CA LYS A 514 21.08 9.88 41.57
C LYS A 514 22.44 10.35 41.02
N LEU A 515 22.62 11.66 40.81
CA LEU A 515 23.90 12.24 40.39
C LEU A 515 24.97 12.07 41.47
N LYS A 516 24.63 12.36 42.75
CA LYS A 516 25.53 12.15 43.89
C LYS A 516 25.87 10.68 44.13
N GLN A 517 24.91 9.78 43.90
CA GLN A 517 25.18 8.33 43.96
C GLN A 517 26.19 7.88 42.91
N SER A 518 26.26 8.55 41.76
CA SER A 518 27.12 8.13 40.63
C SER A 518 28.48 8.83 40.60
N PHE A 519 28.56 10.08 41.07
CA PHE A 519 29.78 10.92 40.96
C PHE A 519 30.14 11.66 42.26
N GLU A 520 29.53 11.31 43.40
CA GLU A 520 29.74 11.99 44.68
C GLU A 520 29.52 13.51 44.56
N ASP A 521 30.34 14.35 45.21
CA ASP A 521 30.27 15.81 45.08
C ASP A 521 31.01 16.33 43.82
N GLU A 522 31.70 15.46 43.05
CA GLU A 522 32.40 15.87 41.83
C GLU A 522 31.45 16.15 40.65
N TRP A 523 30.19 15.74 40.73
CA TRP A 523 29.21 15.90 39.66
C TRP A 523 29.04 17.37 39.21
N GLU A 524 29.23 18.34 40.12
CA GLU A 524 29.12 19.77 39.78
C GLU A 524 30.20 20.23 38.80
N ASN A 525 31.38 19.61 38.84
CA ASN A 525 32.52 19.89 37.97
C ASN A 525 32.48 19.09 36.65
N ARG A 526 31.60 18.09 36.56
CA ARG A 526 31.35 17.32 35.34
C ARG A 526 30.55 18.14 34.34
N ARG A 527 30.57 17.69 33.09
CA ARG A 527 29.87 18.32 31.97
C ARG A 527 28.94 17.31 31.32
N PHE A 528 27.74 17.76 31.00
CA PHE A 528 26.67 16.92 30.49
C PHE A 528 26.09 17.46 29.18
N ALA A 529 25.68 16.53 28.31
CA ALA A 529 24.77 16.74 27.21
C ALA A 529 23.34 16.46 27.67
N VAL A 530 22.44 17.42 27.49
CA VAL A 530 21.01 17.28 27.77
C VAL A 530 20.27 17.17 26.45
N ARG A 531 19.71 15.98 26.16
CA ARG A 531 19.12 15.61 24.87
C ARG A 531 17.64 15.27 25.05
N SER A 532 16.78 15.77 24.16
CA SER A 532 15.38 15.34 24.08
C SER A 532 15.27 13.91 23.56
N SER A 533 14.33 13.13 24.12
CA SER A 533 14.04 11.76 23.71
C SER A 533 12.52 11.56 23.67
N ALA A 534 11.88 11.82 22.52
CA ALA A 534 10.44 11.61 22.39
C ALA A 534 10.11 10.15 22.01
N VAL A 535 8.90 9.69 22.38
CA VAL A 535 8.46 8.29 22.20
C VAL A 535 8.33 7.89 20.72
N GLU A 536 8.03 8.84 19.83
CA GLU A 536 7.79 8.61 18.40
C GLU A 536 8.92 9.15 17.48
N GLU A 537 10.06 9.59 18.05
CA GLU A 537 11.14 10.26 17.32
C GLU A 537 12.01 9.31 16.46
N ASP A 538 12.22 8.08 16.96
CA ASP A 538 13.21 7.12 16.42
C ASP A 538 12.59 5.71 16.22
N SER A 539 11.61 5.61 15.32
CA SER A 539 11.05 4.32 14.89
C SER A 539 11.59 3.90 13.51
N GLU A 540 11.44 2.64 13.10
CA GLU A 540 11.77 2.23 11.72
C GLU A 540 10.96 3.01 10.66
N GLU A 541 9.82 3.57 11.04
CA GLU A 541 8.87 4.24 10.13
C GLU A 541 9.10 5.75 10.05
N MET A 542 9.75 6.35 11.06
CA MET A 542 9.93 7.79 11.18
C MET A 542 11.20 8.11 11.94
N SER A 543 12.06 8.93 11.33
CA SER A 543 13.17 9.60 12.02
C SER A 543 12.90 11.10 12.01
N ALA A 544 12.55 11.65 13.18
CA ALA A 544 12.33 13.08 13.38
C ALA A 544 13.63 13.78 13.78
N ALA A 545 14.70 13.55 13.02
CA ALA A 545 16.04 14.05 13.36
C ALA A 545 16.08 15.59 13.47
N GLY A 546 16.72 16.08 14.54
CA GLY A 546 17.13 17.48 14.69
C GLY A 546 16.01 18.50 14.95
N GLN A 547 14.78 18.06 15.24
CA GLN A 547 13.64 18.98 15.42
C GLN A 547 13.50 19.54 16.84
N MET A 548 14.14 18.90 17.82
CA MET A 548 14.11 19.28 19.23
C MET A 548 15.51 19.65 19.73
N SER A 549 15.59 20.49 20.76
CA SER A 549 16.86 21.07 21.19
C SER A 549 17.74 20.09 21.95
N THR A 550 19.04 20.11 21.64
CA THR A 550 20.10 19.46 22.42
C THR A 550 21.02 20.55 23.00
N PHE A 551 21.41 20.40 24.26
CA PHE A 551 22.32 21.33 24.94
C PHE A 551 23.58 20.60 25.37
N LEU A 552 24.73 21.00 24.83
CA LEU A 552 26.02 20.36 25.06
C LEU A 552 26.87 21.15 26.08
N GLY A 553 27.80 20.48 26.77
CA GLY A 553 28.80 21.14 27.62
C GLY A 553 28.22 21.86 28.85
N ILE A 554 27.13 21.35 29.42
CA ILE A 554 26.43 21.96 30.56
C ILE A 554 27.07 21.52 31.88
N SER A 555 27.44 22.46 32.75
CA SER A 555 28.02 22.20 34.07
C SER A 555 27.33 23.00 35.17
N GLY A 556 27.29 22.45 36.38
CA GLY A 556 26.70 23.04 37.58
C GLY A 556 25.17 22.89 37.68
N ARG A 557 24.67 22.82 38.92
CA ARG A 557 23.26 22.57 39.27
C ARG A 557 22.27 23.42 38.49
N LYS A 558 22.41 24.75 38.56
CA LYS A 558 21.46 25.68 37.94
C LYS A 558 21.36 25.51 36.43
N ASN A 559 22.50 25.39 35.75
CA ASN A 559 22.52 25.29 34.29
C ASN A 559 21.93 23.95 33.82
N LEU A 560 22.14 22.86 34.57
CA LEU A 560 21.58 21.54 34.27
C LEU A 560 20.05 21.54 34.35
N LEU A 561 19.49 22.05 35.45
CA LEU A 561 18.03 22.15 35.64
C LEU A 561 17.40 23.04 34.56
N ASP A 562 18.03 24.18 34.26
CA ASP A 562 17.59 25.08 33.19
C ASP A 562 17.60 24.39 31.81
N ALA A 563 18.63 23.58 31.51
CA ALA A 563 18.75 22.86 30.25
C ALA A 563 17.68 21.77 30.07
N ILE A 564 17.32 21.06 31.15
CA ILE A 564 16.25 20.04 31.14
C ILE A 564 14.90 20.69 30.84
N VAL A 565 14.56 21.78 31.53
CA VAL A 565 13.30 22.51 31.29
C VAL A 565 13.27 23.11 29.88
N LYS A 566 14.40 23.61 29.37
CA LYS A 566 14.50 24.08 27.99
C LYS A 566 14.30 22.95 26.97
N CYS A 567 14.76 21.73 27.25
CA CYS A 567 14.46 20.56 26.41
C CYS A 567 12.95 20.34 26.35
N TRP A 568 12.26 20.29 27.49
CA TRP A 568 10.79 20.18 27.54
C TRP A 568 10.08 21.32 26.81
N ALA A 569 10.57 22.54 26.94
CA ALA A 569 10.02 23.70 26.24
C ALA A 569 10.26 23.66 24.72
N SER A 570 11.32 23.01 24.25
CA SER A 570 11.71 23.00 22.83
C SER A 570 10.67 22.38 21.90
N GLN A 571 9.84 21.46 22.41
CA GLN A 571 8.74 20.85 21.66
C GLN A 571 7.66 21.87 21.24
N PHE A 572 7.63 23.05 21.87
CA PHE A 572 6.69 24.14 21.60
C PHE A 572 7.34 25.28 20.80
N SER A 573 8.55 25.07 20.28
CA SER A 573 9.18 25.98 19.32
C SER A 573 8.43 25.98 17.98
N LEU A 574 8.53 27.08 17.23
CA LEU A 574 7.83 27.22 15.95
C LEU A 574 8.19 26.08 14.97
N SER A 575 9.48 25.71 14.88
CA SER A 575 9.94 24.62 14.01
C SER A 575 9.34 23.27 14.41
N ALA A 576 9.32 22.96 15.72
CA ALA A 576 8.72 21.72 16.22
C ALA A 576 7.21 21.67 15.97
N ILE A 577 6.49 22.80 16.12
CA ILE A 577 5.05 22.88 15.84
C ILE A 577 4.77 22.64 14.35
N ILE A 578 5.52 23.30 13.45
CA ILE A 578 5.36 23.11 12.01
C ILE A 578 5.65 21.66 11.63
N TYR A 579 6.71 21.07 12.17
CA TYR A 579 7.03 19.65 11.96
C TYR A 579 5.88 18.75 12.41
N LYS A 580 5.37 18.94 13.63
CA LYS A 580 4.22 18.16 14.15
C LYS A 580 2.99 18.29 13.25
N GLN A 581 2.69 19.50 12.77
CA GLN A 581 1.59 19.74 11.83
C GLN A 581 1.77 19.04 10.48
N GLN A 582 3.00 19.01 9.94
CA GLN A 582 3.31 18.30 8.69
C GLN A 582 3.04 16.79 8.80
N TYR A 583 3.25 16.21 9.98
CA TYR A 583 3.08 14.79 10.27
C TYR A 583 1.83 14.47 11.11
N GLY A 584 0.90 15.43 11.29
CA GLY A 584 -0.37 15.21 11.98
C GLY A 584 -0.24 14.85 13.48
N GLN A 585 0.91 15.12 14.08
CA GLN A 585 1.22 14.82 15.47
C GLN A 585 0.55 15.83 16.42
N SER A 586 0.21 15.37 17.62
CA SER A 586 -0.36 16.21 18.68
C SER A 586 0.65 17.26 19.15
N LEU A 587 0.16 18.47 19.48
CA LEU A 587 1.00 19.57 19.97
C LEU A 587 1.83 19.18 21.21
N ASN A 588 1.20 18.51 22.17
CA ASN A 588 1.82 18.01 23.39
C ASN A 588 2.05 16.50 23.27
N THR A 589 3.32 16.08 23.28
CA THR A 589 3.73 14.67 23.14
C THR A 589 4.54 14.27 24.37
N PRO A 590 4.35 13.06 24.93
CA PRO A 590 5.23 12.58 25.99
C PRO A 590 6.70 12.60 25.54
N MET A 591 7.57 13.18 26.36
CA MET A 591 8.98 13.35 26.02
C MET A 591 9.87 13.14 27.25
N ALA A 592 10.79 12.19 27.13
CA ALA A 592 11.86 11.97 28.07
C ALA A 592 13.04 12.91 27.79
N VAL A 593 13.94 13.06 28.76
CA VAL A 593 15.19 13.84 28.62
C VAL A 593 16.36 13.01 29.09
N VAL A 594 17.36 12.84 28.23
CA VAL A 594 18.61 12.13 28.53
C VAL A 594 19.64 13.15 28.99
N VAL A 595 20.25 12.91 30.15
CA VAL A 595 21.40 13.65 30.67
C VAL A 595 22.60 12.73 30.61
N GLN A 596 23.48 12.96 29.64
CA GLN A 596 24.62 12.10 29.29
C GLN A 596 25.95 12.82 29.59
N GLU A 597 26.93 12.15 30.17
CA GLU A 597 28.27 12.72 30.38
C GLU A 597 28.93 13.08 29.04
N MET A 598 29.58 14.24 28.97
CA MET A 598 30.27 14.70 27.76
C MET A 598 31.53 13.88 27.51
N ALA A 599 31.66 13.35 26.30
CA ALA A 599 32.90 12.78 25.79
C ALA A 599 33.82 13.90 25.28
N ARG A 600 35.03 14.02 25.84
CA ARG A 600 36.06 14.96 25.36
C ARG A 600 36.70 14.45 24.06
N ALA A 601 35.95 14.57 22.98
CA ALA A 601 36.29 13.97 21.69
C ALA A 601 37.46 14.68 20.98
N GLU A 602 38.44 13.89 20.53
CA GLU A 602 39.47 14.33 19.59
C GLU A 602 38.89 14.47 18.18
N SER A 603 38.05 13.50 17.81
CA SER A 603 37.27 13.46 16.57
C SER A 603 35.93 12.79 16.85
N ALA A 604 34.89 13.22 16.16
CA ALA A 604 33.55 12.65 16.29
C ALA A 604 32.80 12.73 14.96
N GLY A 605 31.75 11.91 14.83
CA GLY A 605 31.00 11.84 13.58
C GLY A 605 29.87 10.83 13.59
N VAL A 606 29.47 10.44 12.39
CA VAL A 606 28.33 9.55 12.13
C VAL A 606 28.78 8.38 11.26
N MET A 607 28.31 7.18 11.60
CA MET A 607 28.53 5.95 10.82
C MET A 607 27.18 5.36 10.42
N LEU A 608 27.00 5.14 9.12
CA LEU A 608 25.90 4.36 8.55
C LEU A 608 26.42 2.98 8.16
N THR A 609 25.81 1.92 8.70
CA THR A 609 26.19 0.53 8.38
C THR A 609 25.52 -0.01 7.10
N CYS A 610 25.00 0.90 6.26
CA CYS A 610 24.59 0.64 4.89
C CYS A 610 24.89 1.90 4.04
N ASP A 611 24.94 1.75 2.72
CA ASP A 611 25.09 2.90 1.83
C ASP A 611 23.85 3.82 1.89
N PRO A 612 23.98 5.14 2.14
CA PRO A 612 22.82 6.03 2.32
C PRO A 612 21.97 6.24 1.06
N VAL A 613 22.51 5.97 -0.14
CA VAL A 613 21.85 6.27 -1.42
C VAL A 613 21.19 5.02 -1.99
N SER A 614 21.97 3.96 -2.18
CA SER A 614 21.54 2.67 -2.71
C SER A 614 20.90 1.78 -1.64
N CYS A 615 21.17 2.04 -0.36
CA CYS A 615 20.82 1.18 0.78
C CYS A 615 21.51 -0.19 0.72
N HIS A 616 22.71 -0.28 0.11
CA HIS A 616 23.49 -1.51 0.01
C HIS A 616 23.96 -1.98 1.42
N PRO A 617 23.59 -3.19 1.87
CA PRO A 617 23.88 -3.64 3.24
C PRO A 617 25.37 -3.88 3.56
N ASP A 618 26.19 -4.29 2.58
CA ASP A 618 27.63 -4.52 2.82
C ASP A 618 28.52 -3.27 2.79
N ARG A 619 27.93 -2.08 2.60
CA ARG A 619 28.71 -0.82 2.50
C ARG A 619 28.56 -0.06 3.80
N ILE A 620 29.67 0.39 4.37
CA ILE A 620 29.68 1.22 5.57
C ILE A 620 30.22 2.58 5.18
N VAL A 621 29.50 3.63 5.53
CA VAL A 621 29.92 5.01 5.29
C VAL A 621 30.14 5.68 6.63
N ILE A 622 31.39 6.06 6.91
CA ILE A 622 31.78 6.80 8.11
C ILE A 622 32.07 8.23 7.69
N THR A 623 31.47 9.19 8.39
CA THR A 623 31.77 10.61 8.26
C THR A 623 32.28 11.16 9.57
N GLY A 624 33.30 12.03 9.55
CA GLY A 624 33.90 12.55 10.78
C GLY A 624 34.57 13.91 10.63
N ASN A 625 34.64 14.63 11.74
CA ASN A 625 35.40 15.89 11.86
C ASN A 625 36.15 15.92 13.20
N PHE A 626 37.10 16.85 13.35
CA PHE A 626 37.78 17.09 14.61
C PHE A 626 36.82 17.73 15.65
N GLY A 627 37.06 17.45 16.93
CA GLY A 627 36.24 17.95 18.04
C GLY A 627 34.90 17.23 18.19
N LEU A 628 33.87 17.96 18.64
CA LEU A 628 32.53 17.45 18.90
C LEU A 628 31.73 17.19 17.62
N GLY A 629 30.91 16.13 17.65
CA GLY A 629 30.15 15.64 16.49
C GLY A 629 29.03 16.55 15.99
N GLU A 630 28.66 17.59 16.75
CA GLU A 630 27.64 18.59 16.38
C GLU A 630 27.92 19.22 15.00
N SER A 631 29.20 19.39 14.64
CA SER A 631 29.60 19.94 13.34
C SER A 631 29.22 19.06 12.15
N VAL A 632 29.18 17.74 12.35
CA VAL A 632 28.82 16.74 11.33
C VAL A 632 27.31 16.55 11.30
N VAL A 633 26.67 16.42 12.47
CA VAL A 633 25.21 16.19 12.58
C VAL A 633 24.40 17.37 12.06
N SER A 634 24.87 18.60 12.26
CA SER A 634 24.24 19.82 11.72
C SER A 634 24.56 20.07 10.24
N ALA A 635 25.42 19.26 9.62
CA ALA A 635 25.95 19.46 8.27
C ALA A 635 26.57 20.86 8.04
N ALA A 636 27.12 21.48 9.10
CA ALA A 636 27.68 22.83 9.04
C ALA A 636 29.04 22.90 8.32
N ILE A 637 29.76 21.78 8.28
CA ILE A 637 31.10 21.63 7.71
C ILE A 637 31.13 20.38 6.81
N GLU A 638 31.95 20.40 5.77
CA GLU A 638 32.24 19.21 4.94
C GLU A 638 33.20 18.27 5.70
N PRO A 639 32.72 17.09 6.18
CA PRO A 639 33.52 16.16 6.97
C PRO A 639 34.39 15.26 6.07
N ASP A 640 35.34 14.55 6.68
CA ASP A 640 35.98 13.41 6.00
C ASP A 640 34.97 12.30 5.79
N THR A 641 35.06 11.60 4.65
CA THR A 641 34.21 10.46 4.32
C THR A 641 35.06 9.23 4.05
N TYR A 642 34.76 8.12 4.73
CA TYR A 642 35.42 6.83 4.58
C TYR A 642 34.37 5.81 4.15
N THR A 643 34.61 5.14 3.03
CA THR A 643 33.72 4.08 2.53
C THR A 643 34.40 2.74 2.67
N LEU A 644 33.74 1.83 3.38
CA LEU A 644 34.24 0.49 3.66
C LEU A 644 33.29 -0.57 3.10
N LYS A 645 33.84 -1.75 2.82
CA LYS A 645 33.10 -2.95 2.48
C LYS A 645 33.22 -3.95 3.63
N TYR A 646 32.10 -4.53 4.02
CA TYR A 646 32.07 -5.69 4.91
C TYR A 646 31.87 -6.98 4.10
N ALA A 647 32.66 -8.01 4.39
CA ALA A 647 32.40 -9.37 3.96
C ALA A 647 32.19 -10.28 5.19
N PRO A 648 31.02 -10.93 5.35
CA PRO A 648 30.78 -11.87 6.42
C PRO A 648 31.65 -13.11 6.23
N LEU A 649 32.45 -13.43 7.25
CA LEU A 649 33.26 -14.64 7.26
C LEU A 649 32.31 -15.84 7.42
N VAL A 650 32.15 -16.62 6.35
CA VAL A 650 31.48 -17.92 6.44
C VAL A 650 32.42 -18.88 7.18
N GLY A 651 32.11 -19.19 8.45
CA GLY A 651 32.83 -20.19 9.24
C GLY A 651 34.00 -19.68 10.10
N ALA A 652 34.01 -18.41 10.54
CA ALA A 652 35.03 -17.92 11.45
C ALA A 652 34.94 -18.59 12.83
N THR A 653 35.94 -19.41 13.17
CA THR A 653 36.24 -19.83 14.53
C THR A 653 37.07 -18.76 15.25
N ASN A 654 36.64 -18.37 16.44
CA ASN A 654 37.39 -17.66 17.51
C ASN A 654 38.35 -16.52 17.07
N GLY A 655 37.87 -15.29 17.24
CA GLY A 655 38.73 -14.13 17.54
C GLY A 655 39.31 -13.33 16.38
N GLN A 656 38.90 -13.56 15.13
CA GLN A 656 39.26 -12.68 14.00
C GLN A 656 38.17 -11.63 13.75
N TYR A 657 38.60 -10.41 13.39
CA TYR A 657 37.70 -9.35 12.95
C TYR A 657 36.82 -9.85 11.79
N PRO A 658 35.55 -9.44 11.70
CA PRO A 658 34.86 -9.45 10.41
C PRO A 658 35.77 -8.78 9.36
N SER A 659 35.96 -9.41 8.20
CA SER A 659 36.83 -8.81 7.17
C SER A 659 36.19 -7.53 6.65
N VAL A 660 36.68 -6.39 7.15
CA VAL A 660 36.33 -5.05 6.69
C VAL A 660 37.47 -4.53 5.82
N GLU A 661 37.13 -4.07 4.63
CA GLU A 661 38.07 -3.50 3.66
C GLU A 661 37.75 -2.03 3.45
N LEU A 662 38.74 -1.15 3.62
CA LEU A 662 38.62 0.27 3.29
C LEU A 662 38.74 0.43 1.77
N LEU A 663 37.71 1.01 1.14
CA LEU A 663 37.65 1.16 -0.32
C LEU A 663 38.09 2.53 -0.79
N ASP A 664 37.63 3.58 -0.09
CA ASP A 664 37.82 4.97 -0.49
C ASP A 664 37.86 5.91 0.72
N LYS A 665 38.58 7.04 0.56
CA LYS A 665 38.73 8.10 1.56
C LYS A 665 38.69 9.48 0.89
N VAL A 666 37.65 10.25 1.16
CA VAL A 666 37.52 11.64 0.70
C VAL A 666 37.83 12.58 1.85
N CYS A 667 38.83 13.44 1.67
CA CYS A 667 39.21 14.45 2.67
C CYS A 667 38.28 15.67 2.56
N GLY A 668 37.55 15.97 3.64
CA GLY A 668 36.67 17.13 3.72
C GLY A 668 37.42 18.43 4.03
N LYS A 669 36.76 19.57 3.84
CA LYS A 669 37.35 20.90 4.06
C LYS A 669 37.81 21.13 5.51
N LYS A 670 37.02 20.70 6.50
CA LYS A 670 37.33 20.74 7.94
C LYS A 670 37.96 22.06 8.45
N ASP A 671 37.47 23.22 7.98
CA ASP A 671 38.04 24.54 8.32
C ASP A 671 37.74 24.98 9.76
N ARG A 672 36.71 24.39 10.37
CA ARG A 672 36.22 24.67 11.73
C ARG A 672 35.96 23.37 12.50
N MET A 673 36.11 23.44 13.82
CA MET A 673 35.74 22.38 14.77
C MET A 673 34.96 22.96 15.94
N ILE A 674 34.09 22.15 16.53
CA ILE A 674 33.33 22.53 17.72
C ILE A 674 33.99 21.91 18.94
N VAL A 675 34.30 22.72 19.94
CA VAL A 675 34.87 22.27 21.22
C VAL A 675 33.98 22.72 22.38
N GLU A 676 34.19 22.15 23.55
CA GLU A 676 33.48 22.64 24.74
C GLU A 676 33.97 24.04 25.15
N SER A 677 33.04 24.89 25.59
CA SER A 677 33.39 26.22 26.06
C SER A 677 34.07 26.19 27.44
N ASN A 678 35.06 27.06 27.66
CA ASN A 678 35.75 27.17 28.95
C ASN A 678 34.85 27.70 30.09
N ASN A 679 33.75 28.39 29.76
CA ASN A 679 32.84 29.00 30.75
C ASN A 679 31.77 28.03 31.31
N GLY A 680 31.80 26.74 30.94
CA GLY A 680 30.83 25.74 31.38
C GLY A 680 29.39 25.96 30.88
N LYS A 681 29.22 26.83 29.87
CA LYS A 681 27.94 27.16 29.24
C LYS A 681 28.05 26.95 27.73
N GLY A 682 27.93 25.70 27.29
CA GLY A 682 27.80 25.38 25.87
C GLY A 682 29.10 25.00 25.18
N VAL A 683 29.10 25.18 23.87
CA VAL A 683 30.21 24.87 22.97
C VAL A 683 30.76 26.15 22.32
N ALA A 684 31.98 26.09 21.83
CA ALA A 684 32.66 27.15 21.09
C ALA A 684 33.19 26.62 19.76
N GLU A 685 33.12 27.45 18.73
CA GLU A 685 33.70 27.14 17.42
C GLU A 685 35.17 27.60 17.38
N MET A 686 36.05 26.76 16.86
CA MET A 686 37.47 27.03 16.68
C MET A 686 37.91 26.73 15.26
N THR A 687 38.79 27.57 14.71
CA THR A 687 39.41 27.33 13.41
C THR A 687 40.43 26.21 13.52
N VAL A 688 40.39 25.28 12.56
CA VAL A 688 41.38 24.21 12.45
C VAL A 688 42.62 24.75 11.75
N SER A 689 43.82 24.41 12.23
CA SER A 689 45.08 24.81 11.60
C SER A 689 45.20 24.27 10.18
N SER A 690 45.82 25.04 9.27
CA SER A 690 45.98 24.68 7.84
C SER A 690 46.54 23.26 7.63
N ASP A 691 47.48 22.84 8.48
CA ASP A 691 48.14 21.54 8.37
C ASP A 691 47.19 20.40 8.72
N LYS A 692 46.30 20.60 9.70
CA LYS A 692 45.28 19.60 10.11
C LYS A 692 44.14 19.49 9.11
N MET A 693 43.79 20.58 8.40
CA MET A 693 42.71 20.55 7.40
C MET A 693 42.99 19.54 6.28
N GLN A 694 44.27 19.38 5.91
CA GLN A 694 44.73 18.47 4.86
C GLN A 694 44.95 17.02 5.35
N THR A 695 44.67 16.75 6.64
CA THR A 695 44.78 15.41 7.23
C THR A 695 43.41 14.81 7.48
N TYR A 696 43.36 13.47 7.51
CA TYR A 696 42.17 12.72 7.91
C TYR A 696 41.99 12.78 9.42
N CYS A 697 40.75 12.96 9.89
CA CYS A 697 40.43 12.98 11.31
C CYS A 697 40.52 11.61 11.99
N LEU A 698 40.50 10.52 11.21
CA LEU A 698 40.68 9.15 11.66
C LEU A 698 41.89 8.52 10.97
N THR A 699 42.59 7.67 11.71
CA THR A 699 43.56 6.73 11.15
C THR A 699 42.87 5.53 10.52
N ASP A 700 43.52 4.85 9.58
CA ASP A 700 42.94 3.66 8.93
C ASP A 700 42.60 2.54 9.94
N GLU A 701 43.42 2.38 10.98
CA GLU A 701 43.17 1.43 12.08
C GLU A 701 41.90 1.79 12.87
N GLN A 702 41.72 3.08 13.21
CA GLN A 702 40.51 3.55 13.88
C GLN A 702 39.28 3.39 13.00
N THR A 703 39.38 3.70 11.71
CA THR A 703 38.27 3.55 10.75
C THR A 703 37.86 2.08 10.62
N ILE A 704 38.82 1.15 10.52
CA ILE A 704 38.54 -0.29 10.46
C ILE A 704 37.92 -0.79 11.78
N ARG A 705 38.46 -0.37 12.93
CA ARG A 705 37.92 -0.74 14.27
C ARG A 705 36.48 -0.25 14.43
N LEU A 706 36.20 1.00 14.07
CA LEU A 706 34.86 1.59 14.14
C LEU A 706 33.87 0.85 13.22
N ALA A 707 34.28 0.55 11.99
CA ALA A 707 33.46 -0.23 11.06
C ALA A 707 33.19 -1.65 11.59
N ALA A 708 34.17 -2.32 12.19
CA ALA A 708 33.97 -3.64 12.81
C ALA A 708 32.97 -3.60 13.98
N ILE A 709 32.99 -2.54 14.79
CA ILE A 709 31.98 -2.30 15.83
C ILE A 709 30.59 -2.12 15.19
N GLY A 710 30.49 -1.35 14.12
CA GLY A 710 29.25 -1.16 13.36
C GLY A 710 28.68 -2.48 12.82
N VAL A 711 29.53 -3.34 12.25
CA VAL A 711 29.16 -4.68 11.79
C VAL A 711 28.60 -5.51 12.94
N LYS A 712 29.31 -5.59 14.06
CA LYS A 712 28.85 -6.35 15.23
C LYS A 712 27.51 -5.84 15.73
N LEU A 713 27.31 -4.53 15.82
CA LEU A 713 26.02 -3.96 16.21
C LEU A 713 24.90 -4.36 15.24
N THR A 714 25.14 -4.28 13.94
CA THR A 714 24.16 -4.73 12.92
C THR A 714 23.88 -6.23 13.01
N GLU A 715 24.86 -7.07 13.34
CA GLU A 715 24.65 -8.51 13.56
C GLU A 715 23.82 -8.81 14.82
N LEU A 716 24.07 -8.10 15.93
CA LEU A 716 23.32 -8.27 17.17
C LEU A 716 21.87 -7.77 17.03
N THR A 717 21.65 -6.76 16.19
CA THR A 717 20.33 -6.12 16.05
C THR A 717 19.58 -6.49 14.76
N ASP A 718 20.20 -7.25 13.86
CA ASP A 718 19.69 -7.67 12.56
C ASP A 718 19.12 -6.53 11.68
N THR A 719 19.61 -5.29 11.88
CA THR A 719 19.16 -4.06 11.19
C THR A 719 20.34 -3.11 10.93
N PRO A 720 20.38 -2.42 9.77
CA PRO A 720 21.35 -1.35 9.54
C PRO A 720 21.19 -0.21 10.55
N ARG A 721 22.32 0.36 10.99
CA ARG A 721 22.40 1.34 12.07
C ARG A 721 22.99 2.66 11.58
N ASP A 722 22.45 3.74 12.12
CA ASP A 722 22.97 5.09 12.11
C ASP A 722 23.53 5.38 13.51
N ILE A 723 24.86 5.52 13.61
CA ILE A 723 25.62 5.51 14.87
C ILE A 723 26.40 6.82 15.00
N GLU A 724 26.15 7.55 16.08
CA GLU A 724 26.99 8.67 16.48
C GLU A 724 28.15 8.17 17.34
N TRP A 725 29.37 8.58 17.01
CA TRP A 725 30.60 8.10 17.65
C TRP A 725 31.56 9.24 17.96
N ALA A 726 32.47 8.99 18.90
CA ALA A 726 33.58 9.85 19.27
C ALA A 726 34.84 9.02 19.53
N ILE A 727 36.01 9.62 19.32
CA ILE A 727 37.30 9.08 19.73
C ILE A 727 37.81 9.88 20.94
N VAL A 728 38.10 9.18 22.03
CA VAL A 728 38.61 9.77 23.27
C VAL A 728 39.85 8.99 23.70
N ASN A 729 41.02 9.63 23.73
CA ASN A 729 42.30 8.99 24.05
C ASN A 729 42.59 7.77 23.16
N GLY A 730 42.18 7.81 21.88
CA GLY A 730 42.32 6.71 20.93
C GLY A 730 41.23 5.62 21.00
N ASP A 731 40.34 5.65 21.99
CA ASP A 731 39.26 4.66 22.14
C ASP A 731 37.92 5.11 21.54
N VAL A 732 37.16 4.13 21.06
CA VAL A 732 35.84 4.35 20.44
C VAL A 732 34.77 4.47 21.51
N VAL A 733 34.06 5.61 21.50
CA VAL A 733 32.92 5.90 22.36
C VAL A 733 31.68 6.06 21.48
N LEU A 734 30.62 5.31 21.77
CA LEU A 734 29.35 5.44 21.06
C LEU A 734 28.40 6.35 21.83
N LEU A 735 27.84 7.34 21.14
CA LEU A 735 26.99 8.37 21.73
C LEU A 735 25.51 8.11 21.48
N GLN A 736 25.19 7.47 20.35
CA GLN A 736 23.82 7.08 19.96
C GLN A 736 23.87 5.99 18.88
N SER A 737 22.82 5.18 18.79
CA SER A 737 22.56 4.27 17.67
C SER A 737 21.07 4.31 17.33
N ARG A 738 20.70 4.22 16.06
CA ARG A 738 19.29 4.10 15.65
C ARG A 738 19.17 3.30 14.35
N PRO A 739 18.02 2.66 14.08
CA PRO A 739 17.83 1.95 12.81
C PRO A 739 17.77 2.95 11.64
N VAL A 740 18.33 2.56 10.49
CA VAL A 740 18.24 3.35 9.25
C VAL A 740 16.84 3.17 8.64
N THR A 741 16.03 4.24 8.61
CA THR A 741 14.62 4.19 8.18
C THR A 741 14.42 4.21 6.66
N SER A 742 15.44 4.58 5.88
CA SER A 742 15.35 4.68 4.42
C SER A 742 15.39 3.33 3.69
N VAL A 743 15.80 2.25 4.37
CA VAL A 743 16.06 0.90 3.82
C VAL A 743 14.85 0.36 3.04
N PHE A 744 13.64 0.52 3.58
CA PHE A 744 12.39 -0.01 2.99
C PHE A 744 11.48 1.07 2.40
N ARG A 745 12.00 2.28 2.19
CA ARG A 745 11.20 3.38 1.61
C ARG A 745 10.60 2.96 0.27
N GLU A 746 9.28 3.14 0.14
CA GLU A 746 8.54 2.79 -1.08
C GLU A 746 9.11 3.54 -2.30
N SER A 747 9.23 2.89 -3.45
CA SER A 747 9.63 3.59 -4.68
C SER A 747 8.44 4.31 -5.33
N ASP A 748 8.71 5.20 -6.29
CA ASP A 748 7.63 5.89 -7.02
C ASP A 748 6.79 4.91 -7.87
N PHE A 749 7.40 3.82 -8.35
CA PHE A 749 6.68 2.72 -9.00
C PHE A 749 5.70 2.05 -8.03
N GLU A 750 6.14 1.76 -6.81
CA GLU A 750 5.26 1.17 -5.79
C GLU A 750 4.08 2.09 -5.45
N ILE A 751 4.28 3.41 -5.37
CA ILE A 751 3.18 4.36 -5.11
C ILE A 751 2.21 4.45 -6.31
N GLN A 752 2.71 4.35 -7.54
CA GLN A 752 1.85 4.34 -8.73
C GLN A 752 0.91 3.12 -8.76
N HIS A 753 1.37 1.97 -8.26
CA HIS A 753 0.68 0.67 -8.36
C HIS A 753 0.01 0.19 -7.06
N ASP A 754 0.02 0.98 -5.98
CA ASP A 754 -0.50 0.60 -4.65
C ASP A 754 -2.03 0.37 -4.58
N LEU A 755 -2.79 0.88 -5.55
CA LEU A 755 -4.26 0.74 -5.67
C LEU A 755 -4.67 0.06 -6.98
N ASN A 756 -3.75 -0.66 -7.62
CA ASN A 756 -4.08 -1.38 -8.84
C ASN A 756 -5.10 -2.48 -8.56
N SER A 757 -6.09 -2.59 -9.44
CA SER A 757 -6.89 -3.80 -9.57
C SER A 757 -5.98 -4.96 -9.99
N PHE A 758 -6.38 -6.17 -9.61
CA PHE A 758 -5.66 -7.33 -10.03
C PHE A 758 -5.74 -7.53 -11.55
N VAL A 759 -4.77 -8.24 -12.09
CA VAL A 759 -4.78 -8.75 -13.46
C VAL A 759 -4.52 -10.25 -13.44
N CYS A 760 -5.13 -11.02 -14.33
CA CYS A 760 -4.96 -12.48 -14.39
C CYS A 760 -3.73 -12.88 -15.21
N THR A 761 -3.39 -12.10 -16.23
CA THR A 761 -2.24 -12.32 -17.12
C THR A 761 -1.66 -10.99 -17.57
N ASN A 762 -0.45 -11.03 -18.13
CA ASN A 762 0.16 -9.87 -18.80
C ASN A 762 -0.35 -9.67 -20.25
N GLN A 763 -1.45 -10.34 -20.63
CA GLN A 763 -2.06 -10.27 -21.96
C GLN A 763 -3.51 -9.75 -21.89
N GLU A 764 -3.98 -9.31 -20.72
CA GLU A 764 -5.34 -8.78 -20.62
C GLU A 764 -5.52 -7.48 -21.41
N ILE A 765 -6.71 -7.28 -21.96
CA ILE A 765 -7.02 -6.15 -22.81
C ILE A 765 -7.76 -5.11 -21.97
N PHE A 766 -7.16 -3.92 -21.89
CA PHE A 766 -7.75 -2.77 -21.22
C PHE A 766 -8.14 -1.73 -22.26
N ALA A 767 -9.31 -1.13 -22.06
CA ALA A 767 -9.77 -0.05 -22.92
C ALA A 767 -10.38 1.10 -22.15
N ARG A 768 -10.17 2.33 -22.65
CA ARG A 768 -10.69 3.55 -22.04
C ARG A 768 -11.95 4.10 -22.68
N GLY A 769 -12.29 3.73 -23.93
CA GLY A 769 -13.57 4.02 -24.61
C GLY A 769 -14.33 5.25 -24.10
N ASN A 770 -15.52 5.03 -23.54
CA ASN A 770 -16.37 6.09 -22.95
C ASN A 770 -15.86 6.68 -21.61
N LEU A 771 -14.88 6.04 -20.95
CA LEU A 771 -14.34 6.55 -19.68
C LEU A 771 -13.55 7.84 -19.88
N ASP A 772 -12.93 8.05 -21.05
CA ASP A 772 -12.20 9.29 -21.35
C ASP A 772 -13.12 10.54 -21.36
N GLU A 773 -14.43 10.36 -21.53
CA GLU A 773 -15.40 11.46 -21.48
C GLU A 773 -15.66 11.94 -20.03
N ILE A 774 -15.60 11.04 -19.05
CA ILE A 774 -16.07 11.28 -17.67
C ILE A 774 -14.96 11.21 -16.62
N SER A 775 -13.88 10.51 -16.92
CA SER A 775 -12.71 10.30 -16.07
C SER A 775 -11.42 10.20 -16.92
N PRO A 776 -11.08 11.24 -17.72
CA PRO A 776 -9.82 11.26 -18.42
C PRO A 776 -8.64 11.34 -17.43
N GLY A 777 -7.52 10.69 -17.76
CA GLY A 777 -6.29 10.79 -16.98
C GLY A 777 -6.30 9.98 -15.67
N VAL A 778 -5.48 10.38 -14.71
CA VAL A 778 -5.43 9.72 -13.39
C VAL A 778 -6.48 10.29 -12.44
N MET A 779 -6.90 9.48 -11.47
CA MET A 779 -7.80 9.90 -10.40
C MET A 779 -7.10 9.93 -9.05
N SER A 780 -7.70 10.69 -8.14
CA SER A 780 -7.30 10.70 -6.74
C SER A 780 -7.56 9.33 -6.05
N PRO A 781 -6.69 8.87 -5.13
CA PRO A 781 -6.89 7.67 -4.32
C PRO A 781 -8.27 7.53 -3.67
N MET A 782 -8.81 8.63 -3.13
CA MET A 782 -10.16 8.68 -2.56
C MET A 782 -11.22 8.35 -3.62
N CYS A 783 -11.12 8.93 -4.81
CA CYS A 783 -12.02 8.65 -5.92
C CYS A 783 -11.95 7.18 -6.34
N ILE A 784 -10.75 6.62 -6.46
CA ILE A 784 -10.53 5.22 -6.87
C ILE A 784 -11.29 4.27 -5.95
N VAL A 785 -11.10 4.43 -4.64
CA VAL A 785 -11.74 3.55 -3.65
C VAL A 785 -13.25 3.72 -3.64
N ILE A 786 -13.77 4.96 -3.66
CA ILE A 786 -15.22 5.22 -3.76
C ILE A 786 -15.82 4.56 -5.01
N LEU A 787 -15.22 4.75 -6.18
CA LEU A 787 -15.71 4.15 -7.42
C LEU A 787 -15.61 2.64 -7.40
N ASN A 788 -14.55 2.05 -6.84
CA ASN A 788 -14.41 0.61 -6.68
C ASN A 788 -15.56 0.02 -5.83
N HIS A 789 -15.98 0.68 -4.75
CA HIS A 789 -17.15 0.24 -3.97
C HIS A 789 -18.43 0.24 -4.81
N ILE A 790 -18.65 1.32 -5.55
CA ILE A 790 -19.84 1.49 -6.40
C ILE A 790 -19.83 0.46 -7.53
N TYR A 791 -18.69 0.26 -8.18
CA TYR A 791 -18.55 -0.68 -9.29
C TYR A 791 -18.79 -2.11 -8.85
N LEU A 792 -18.25 -2.53 -7.71
CA LEU A 792 -18.49 -3.87 -7.18
C LEU A 792 -19.99 -4.17 -7.03
N ASP A 793 -20.74 -3.25 -6.44
CA ASP A 793 -22.16 -3.44 -6.15
C ASP A 793 -23.00 -3.35 -7.44
N VAL A 794 -22.81 -2.28 -8.23
CA VAL A 794 -23.61 -2.03 -9.45
C VAL A 794 -23.32 -3.08 -10.53
N PHE A 795 -22.03 -3.31 -10.86
CA PHE A 795 -21.68 -4.30 -11.87
C PHE A 795 -21.87 -5.72 -11.34
N GLY A 796 -21.61 -5.99 -10.05
CA GLY A 796 -21.93 -7.27 -9.43
C GLY A 796 -23.41 -7.64 -9.54
N LYS A 797 -24.31 -6.72 -9.20
CA LYS A 797 -25.77 -6.94 -9.28
C LYS A 797 -26.24 -7.04 -10.73
N ILE A 798 -26.00 -6.02 -11.56
CA ILE A 798 -26.55 -5.97 -12.92
C ILE A 798 -25.90 -7.03 -13.81
N TRP A 799 -24.57 -7.16 -13.79
CA TRP A 799 -23.88 -8.06 -14.70
C TRP A 799 -23.85 -9.49 -14.17
N ALA A 800 -23.55 -9.70 -12.89
CA ALA A 800 -23.38 -11.07 -12.38
C ALA A 800 -24.69 -11.76 -11.99
N ASN A 801 -25.75 -11.02 -11.62
CA ASN A 801 -27.03 -11.61 -11.22
C ASN A 801 -28.10 -11.51 -12.33
N ASP A 802 -28.22 -10.35 -12.98
CA ASP A 802 -29.33 -10.09 -13.91
C ASP A 802 -29.01 -10.40 -15.39
N LEU A 803 -27.88 -9.90 -15.91
CA LEU A 803 -27.52 -10.04 -17.32
C LEU A 803 -26.75 -11.32 -17.64
N PHE A 804 -25.73 -11.65 -16.82
CA PHE A 804 -24.81 -12.75 -17.06
C PHE A 804 -24.62 -13.59 -15.78
N PRO A 805 -25.62 -14.40 -15.39
CA PRO A 805 -25.59 -15.23 -14.20
C PRO A 805 -24.29 -16.03 -14.06
N GLY A 806 -23.52 -15.71 -13.02
CA GLY A 806 -22.26 -16.38 -12.71
C GLY A 806 -21.08 -15.93 -13.56
N LEU A 807 -21.17 -14.83 -14.32
CA LEU A 807 -20.05 -14.17 -14.98
C LEU A 807 -18.97 -13.77 -13.98
N LEU A 808 -19.38 -13.23 -12.83
CA LEU A 808 -18.53 -12.72 -11.76
C LEU A 808 -19.03 -13.22 -10.40
N GLU A 809 -18.12 -13.47 -9.47
CA GLU A 809 -18.49 -13.50 -8.05
C GLU A 809 -18.32 -12.09 -7.51
N PRO A 810 -19.39 -11.42 -7.05
CA PRO A 810 -19.25 -10.12 -6.43
C PRO A 810 -18.53 -10.31 -5.08
N THR A 811 -17.22 -10.10 -5.08
CA THR A 811 -16.39 -10.15 -3.88
C THR A 811 -15.66 -8.82 -3.70
N PRO A 812 -15.58 -8.30 -2.46
CA PRO A 812 -14.79 -7.10 -2.20
C PRO A 812 -13.29 -7.30 -2.36
N TYR A 813 -12.84 -8.53 -2.53
CA TYR A 813 -11.44 -8.88 -2.72
C TYR A 813 -11.04 -8.97 -4.20
N ALA A 814 -11.99 -9.06 -5.13
CA ALA A 814 -11.70 -9.22 -6.56
C ALA A 814 -12.71 -8.45 -7.45
N GLN A 815 -12.21 -7.40 -8.13
CA GLN A 815 -12.96 -6.61 -9.11
C GLN A 815 -12.38 -6.80 -10.52
N CYS A 816 -13.25 -7.05 -11.51
CA CYS A 816 -12.79 -7.58 -12.80
C CYS A 816 -13.27 -6.80 -14.04
N ILE A 817 -14.41 -6.10 -14.00
CA ILE A 817 -14.90 -5.36 -15.20
C ILE A 817 -14.24 -3.99 -15.29
N CYS A 818 -14.34 -3.19 -14.23
CA CYS A 818 -13.66 -1.91 -14.13
C CYS A 818 -12.37 -2.13 -13.36
N SER A 819 -11.23 -1.83 -13.99
CA SER A 819 -9.90 -2.03 -13.42
C SER A 819 -9.22 -0.69 -13.25
N ASN A 820 -8.63 -0.46 -12.08
CA ASN A 820 -7.70 0.63 -11.87
C ASN A 820 -6.28 0.16 -12.16
N ILE A 821 -5.58 0.75 -13.13
CA ILE A 821 -4.16 0.43 -13.38
C ILE A 821 -3.39 1.74 -13.49
N GLY A 822 -2.35 1.91 -12.66
CA GLY A 822 -1.52 3.11 -12.64
C GLY A 822 -2.33 4.38 -12.38
N LYS A 823 -3.29 4.29 -11.44
CA LYS A 823 -4.22 5.37 -11.03
C LYS A 823 -5.27 5.78 -12.08
N ARG A 824 -5.45 5.00 -13.15
CA ARG A 824 -6.44 5.25 -14.21
C ARG A 824 -7.49 4.16 -14.23
N ASN A 825 -8.72 4.51 -14.61
CA ASN A 825 -9.78 3.54 -14.82
C ASN A 825 -9.75 3.00 -16.25
N PHE A 826 -9.93 1.70 -16.36
CA PHE A 826 -10.08 0.97 -17.61
C PHE A 826 -11.27 0.02 -17.51
N ILE A 827 -11.86 -0.30 -18.66
CA ILE A 827 -12.72 -1.47 -18.81
C ILE A 827 -11.81 -2.63 -19.24
N ASN A 828 -11.84 -3.73 -18.51
CA ASN A 828 -11.16 -4.97 -18.91
C ASN A 828 -12.02 -5.74 -19.92
N PHE A 829 -11.54 -5.80 -21.16
CA PHE A 829 -12.20 -6.45 -22.28
C PHE A 829 -11.97 -7.95 -22.35
N SER A 830 -10.95 -8.48 -21.68
CA SER A 830 -10.66 -9.92 -21.66
C SER A 830 -11.77 -10.77 -21.05
N HIS A 831 -12.57 -10.16 -20.18
CA HIS A 831 -13.72 -10.81 -19.52
C HIS A 831 -15.08 -10.45 -20.16
N ASN A 832 -15.11 -9.65 -21.23
CA ASN A 832 -16.35 -9.14 -21.80
C ASN A 832 -17.05 -10.19 -22.69
N PRO A 833 -18.27 -10.65 -22.36
CA PRO A 833 -18.99 -11.67 -23.12
C PRO A 833 -19.49 -11.20 -24.51
N LEU A 834 -19.66 -9.89 -24.72
CA LEU A 834 -20.17 -9.32 -25.97
C LEU A 834 -19.09 -9.17 -27.05
N GLY A 835 -17.82 -9.13 -26.64
CA GLY A 835 -16.67 -8.99 -27.54
C GLY A 835 -16.22 -10.30 -28.18
N ARG A 836 -17.07 -11.33 -28.26
CA ARG A 836 -16.67 -12.67 -28.76
C ARG A 836 -17.36 -13.10 -30.07
N THR A 837 -18.54 -12.57 -30.39
CA THR A 837 -19.16 -12.82 -31.70
C THR A 837 -18.70 -11.75 -32.68
N GLU A 838 -18.44 -12.11 -33.93
CA GLU A 838 -18.07 -11.17 -35.00
C GLU A 838 -19.06 -9.99 -35.05
N SER A 839 -20.36 -10.26 -34.95
CA SER A 839 -21.39 -9.21 -34.90
C SER A 839 -21.38 -8.37 -33.62
N GLY A 840 -20.98 -8.94 -32.47
CA GLY A 840 -20.94 -8.26 -31.17
C GLY A 840 -19.69 -7.39 -31.04
N GLN A 841 -18.55 -7.89 -31.55
CA GLN A 841 -17.32 -7.12 -31.74
C GLN A 841 -17.58 -5.95 -32.69
N GLU A 842 -18.10 -6.19 -33.90
CA GLU A 842 -18.49 -5.12 -34.85
C GLU A 842 -19.38 -4.07 -34.17
N THR A 843 -20.37 -4.51 -33.41
CA THR A 843 -21.28 -3.58 -32.72
C THR A 843 -20.54 -2.69 -31.71
N LEU A 844 -19.71 -3.28 -30.85
CA LEU A 844 -18.96 -2.56 -29.82
C LEU A 844 -17.88 -1.67 -30.43
N GLN A 845 -17.20 -2.13 -31.48
CA GLN A 845 -16.22 -1.39 -32.27
C GLN A 845 -16.76 -0.01 -32.64
N TYR A 846 -17.91 0.03 -33.28
CA TYR A 846 -18.42 1.26 -33.85
C TYR A 846 -19.22 2.10 -32.85
N THR A 847 -19.98 1.47 -31.93
CA THR A 847 -20.83 2.22 -30.99
C THR A 847 -20.08 2.79 -29.78
N LEU A 848 -18.95 2.19 -29.37
CA LEU A 848 -18.16 2.65 -28.22
C LEU A 848 -16.83 3.29 -28.61
N TYR A 849 -16.19 2.84 -29.69
CA TYR A 849 -14.85 3.30 -30.08
C TYR A 849 -14.84 4.14 -31.34
N GLY A 850 -15.82 3.97 -32.23
CA GLY A 850 -15.91 4.71 -33.48
C GLY A 850 -14.87 4.29 -34.53
N PHE A 851 -14.14 3.19 -34.31
CA PHE A 851 -13.18 2.61 -35.25
C PHE A 851 -13.12 1.08 -35.15
N ASP A 852 -12.52 0.46 -36.17
CA ASP A 852 -12.42 -0.99 -36.31
C ASP A 852 -11.37 -1.60 -35.36
N LEU A 853 -11.83 -2.27 -34.30
CA LEU A 853 -10.99 -2.97 -33.32
C LEU A 853 -10.27 -4.20 -33.90
N ASN A 854 -10.76 -4.81 -35.00
CA ASN A 854 -10.10 -5.98 -35.59
C ASN A 854 -8.77 -5.60 -36.26
N LYS A 855 -8.62 -4.32 -36.63
CA LYS A 855 -7.37 -3.76 -37.15
C LYS A 855 -6.39 -3.35 -36.05
N ASP A 856 -6.84 -3.28 -34.80
CA ASP A 856 -5.98 -2.90 -33.68
C ASP A 856 -5.03 -4.06 -33.32
N GLU A 857 -3.73 -3.78 -33.28
CA GLU A 857 -2.70 -4.79 -33.01
C GLU A 857 -2.73 -5.30 -31.56
N GLU A 858 -3.20 -4.49 -30.61
CA GLU A 858 -3.29 -4.90 -29.20
C GLU A 858 -4.44 -5.89 -28.99
N MET A 859 -5.55 -5.72 -29.72
CA MET A 859 -6.67 -6.68 -29.72
C MET A 859 -6.27 -8.07 -30.23
N LYS A 860 -5.34 -8.15 -31.18
CA LYS A 860 -4.83 -9.43 -31.72
C LYS A 860 -3.89 -10.15 -30.76
N LYS A 861 -3.14 -9.39 -29.95
CA LYS A 861 -2.16 -9.93 -28.99
C LYS A 861 -2.79 -10.36 -27.67
N GLY A 862 -3.90 -9.73 -27.29
CA GLY A 862 -4.51 -9.92 -25.99
C GLY A 862 -5.31 -11.21 -25.85
N ILE A 863 -5.60 -11.59 -24.60
CA ILE A 863 -6.34 -12.81 -24.26
C ILE A 863 -7.83 -12.53 -24.07
N PHE A 864 -8.68 -13.50 -24.43
CA PHE A 864 -10.11 -13.50 -24.13
C PHE A 864 -10.49 -14.76 -23.35
N TYR A 865 -11.20 -14.60 -22.23
CA TYR A 865 -11.63 -15.72 -21.41
C TYR A 865 -13.01 -16.22 -21.83
N GLU A 866 -13.06 -17.43 -22.38
CA GLU A 866 -14.32 -18.01 -22.87
C GLU A 866 -15.30 -18.38 -21.74
N LYS A 867 -16.57 -17.98 -21.91
CA LYS A 867 -17.69 -18.48 -21.10
C LYS A 867 -18.84 -18.95 -22.01
N ASN A 868 -19.33 -20.17 -21.78
CA ASN A 868 -20.45 -20.73 -22.53
C ASN A 868 -21.77 -20.37 -21.84
N PHE A 869 -22.52 -19.44 -22.43
CA PHE A 869 -23.87 -19.13 -22.00
C PHE A 869 -24.84 -20.24 -22.39
N SER A 870 -25.72 -20.63 -21.47
CA SER A 870 -26.81 -21.54 -21.80
C SER A 870 -27.92 -20.79 -22.56
N LYS A 871 -28.79 -21.54 -23.25
CA LYS A 871 -29.99 -20.96 -23.91
C LYS A 871 -30.87 -20.18 -22.91
N ASN A 872 -30.93 -20.64 -21.66
CA ASN A 872 -31.68 -19.96 -20.60
C ASN A 872 -31.05 -18.61 -20.22
N ASP A 873 -29.73 -18.51 -20.20
CA ASP A 873 -29.02 -17.25 -19.92
C ASP A 873 -29.29 -16.23 -21.04
N MET A 874 -29.26 -16.68 -22.30
CA MET A 874 -29.60 -15.84 -23.45
C MET A 874 -31.05 -15.33 -23.40
N LEU A 875 -31.99 -16.18 -22.97
CA LEU A 875 -33.38 -15.78 -22.81
C LEU A 875 -33.56 -14.74 -21.69
N LYS A 876 -32.92 -14.96 -20.53
CA LYS A 876 -32.94 -14.01 -19.40
C LYS A 876 -32.41 -12.64 -19.82
N MET A 877 -31.27 -12.61 -20.51
CA MET A 877 -30.69 -11.39 -21.05
C MET A 877 -31.69 -10.68 -21.98
N GLY A 878 -32.29 -11.40 -22.94
CA GLY A 878 -33.31 -10.83 -23.83
C GLY A 878 -34.50 -10.23 -23.09
N THR A 879 -35.02 -10.92 -22.06
CA THR A 879 -36.15 -10.42 -21.25
C THR A 879 -35.79 -9.19 -20.42
N PHE A 880 -34.59 -9.16 -19.82
CA PHE A 880 -34.10 -8.00 -19.05
C PHE A 880 -33.97 -6.76 -19.95
N LEU A 881 -33.38 -6.94 -21.13
CA LEU A 881 -33.18 -5.87 -22.09
C LEU A 881 -34.52 -5.31 -22.60
N LEU A 882 -35.48 -6.17 -22.94
CA LEU A 882 -36.85 -5.76 -23.32
C LEU A 882 -37.54 -4.99 -22.18
N LYS A 883 -37.44 -5.48 -20.93
CA LYS A 883 -38.00 -4.80 -19.76
C LYS A 883 -37.40 -3.40 -19.58
N THR A 884 -36.10 -3.26 -19.77
CA THR A 884 -35.40 -1.98 -19.63
C THR A 884 -35.84 -0.99 -20.72
N LEU A 885 -35.96 -1.46 -21.97
CA LEU A 885 -36.50 -0.68 -23.09
C LEU A 885 -37.93 -0.19 -22.83
N CYS A 886 -38.82 -1.06 -22.32
CA CYS A 886 -40.21 -0.70 -22.01
C CYS A 886 -40.32 0.32 -20.87
N ASN A 887 -39.38 0.28 -19.92
CA ASN A 887 -39.43 1.10 -18.70
C ASN A 887 -38.56 2.36 -18.75
N ILE A 888 -37.89 2.67 -19.87
CA ILE A 888 -36.93 3.78 -19.96
C ILE A 888 -37.51 5.13 -19.50
N LYS A 889 -38.77 5.44 -19.84
CA LYS A 889 -39.44 6.68 -19.40
C LYS A 889 -39.59 6.76 -17.88
N ALA A 890 -39.87 5.63 -17.22
CA ALA A 890 -39.97 5.56 -15.77
C ALA A 890 -38.58 5.67 -15.11
N VAL A 891 -37.54 5.11 -15.74
CA VAL A 891 -36.14 5.27 -15.29
C VAL A 891 -35.73 6.74 -15.37
N VAL A 892 -36.01 7.42 -16.48
CA VAL A 892 -35.72 8.86 -16.66
C VAL A 892 -36.41 9.71 -15.59
N ARG A 893 -37.72 9.53 -15.36
CA ARG A 893 -38.44 10.24 -14.30
C ARG A 893 -37.84 10.00 -12.91
N ARG A 894 -37.38 8.78 -12.64
CA ARG A 894 -36.68 8.48 -11.38
C ARG A 894 -35.35 9.22 -11.29
N ALA A 895 -34.56 9.25 -12.37
CA ALA A 895 -33.29 9.96 -12.40
C ALA A 895 -33.45 11.48 -12.25
N GLU A 896 -34.44 12.09 -12.92
CA GLU A 896 -34.79 13.51 -12.77
C GLU A 896 -35.17 13.81 -11.33
N ASN A 897 -36.15 13.08 -10.78
CA ASN A 897 -36.61 13.23 -9.40
C ASN A 897 -35.47 13.06 -8.38
N TYR A 898 -34.64 12.03 -8.57
CA TYR A 898 -33.48 11.79 -7.71
C TYR A 898 -32.48 12.94 -7.79
N SER A 899 -32.20 13.46 -8.99
CA SER A 899 -31.26 14.57 -9.18
C SER A 899 -31.70 15.89 -8.55
N GLU A 900 -33.02 16.09 -8.40
CA GLU A 900 -33.61 17.29 -7.79
C GLU A 900 -33.71 17.19 -6.25
N HIS A 901 -33.97 15.98 -5.72
CA HIS A 901 -34.31 15.80 -4.32
C HIS A 901 -33.25 15.08 -3.49
N ALA A 902 -32.38 14.26 -4.10
CA ALA A 902 -31.31 13.57 -3.38
C ALA A 902 -30.23 14.57 -3.01
N LYS A 903 -30.27 15.04 -1.75
CA LYS A 903 -29.23 15.86 -1.15
C LYS A 903 -28.46 15.03 -0.15
N ILE A 904 -27.14 15.15 -0.20
CA ILE A 904 -26.27 14.56 0.81
C ILE A 904 -26.18 15.55 1.96
N GLU A 905 -26.61 15.14 3.14
CA GLU A 905 -26.47 15.95 4.34
C GLU A 905 -25.01 15.92 4.77
N VAL A 906 -24.32 17.05 4.61
CA VAL A 906 -23.01 17.25 5.21
C VAL A 906 -23.24 17.49 6.70
N SER A 907 -22.66 16.63 7.55
CA SER A 907 -22.79 16.74 9.00
C SER A 907 -22.48 18.16 9.49
N GLN A 908 -23.34 18.69 10.35
CA GLN A 908 -23.12 19.98 11.02
C GLN A 908 -22.17 19.83 12.23
N HIS A 909 -21.83 18.60 12.61
CA HIS A 909 -20.85 18.37 13.68
C HIS A 909 -19.46 18.83 13.24
N ASN A 910 -18.73 19.47 14.16
CA ASN A 910 -17.38 19.99 13.94
C ASN A 910 -16.30 18.95 14.27
N ASP A 911 -16.53 17.66 14.00
CA ASP A 911 -15.51 16.63 14.15
C ASP A 911 -15.36 15.80 12.86
N SER A 912 -14.12 15.49 12.52
CA SER A 912 -13.76 14.82 11.27
C SER A 912 -14.36 13.41 11.16
N LEU A 913 -14.51 12.69 12.28
CA LEU A 913 -15.02 11.33 12.27
C LEU A 913 -16.49 11.30 11.87
N SER A 914 -17.32 12.17 12.46
CA SER A 914 -18.74 12.30 12.15
C SER A 914 -18.95 12.70 10.69
N ILE A 915 -18.16 13.66 10.17
CA ILE A 915 -18.24 14.08 8.77
C ILE A 915 -17.86 12.93 7.83
N LEU A 916 -16.79 12.19 8.11
CA LEU A 916 -16.39 11.04 7.30
C LEU A 916 -17.48 9.96 7.30
N LEU A 917 -17.93 9.53 8.48
CA LEU A 917 -18.93 8.46 8.60
C LEU A 917 -20.28 8.87 8.00
N SER A 918 -20.72 10.11 8.16
CA SER A 918 -21.96 10.59 7.53
C SER A 918 -21.84 10.62 6.01
N THR A 919 -20.68 11.00 5.48
CA THR A 919 -20.42 11.02 4.03
C THR A 919 -20.41 9.60 3.46
N VAL A 920 -19.69 8.68 4.11
CA VAL A 920 -19.57 7.27 3.68
C VAL A 920 -20.93 6.57 3.72
N ARG A 921 -21.73 6.81 4.78
CA ARG A 921 -23.11 6.31 4.91
C ARG A 921 -24.04 6.70 3.77
N GLN A 922 -23.71 7.77 3.04
CA GLN A 922 -24.51 8.34 1.96
C GLN A 922 -23.97 8.01 0.56
N LEU A 923 -22.91 7.20 0.45
CA LEU A 923 -22.38 6.73 -0.84
C LEU A 923 -23.39 5.91 -1.65
N PHE A 924 -24.44 5.38 -1.02
CA PHE A 924 -25.55 4.72 -1.73
C PHE A 924 -26.25 5.65 -2.73
N HIS A 925 -26.22 6.98 -2.53
CA HIS A 925 -26.73 7.93 -3.53
C HIS A 925 -25.94 7.88 -4.85
N VAL A 926 -24.62 7.74 -4.76
CA VAL A 926 -23.76 7.59 -5.94
C VAL A 926 -23.98 6.23 -6.59
N LYS A 927 -24.16 5.19 -5.77
CA LYS A 927 -24.52 3.85 -6.26
C LYS A 927 -25.85 3.85 -7.02
N ASP A 928 -26.91 4.40 -6.44
CA ASP A 928 -28.24 4.43 -7.03
C ASP A 928 -28.26 5.23 -8.34
N SER A 929 -27.59 6.40 -8.36
CA SER A 929 -27.46 7.20 -9.57
C SER A 929 -26.62 6.49 -10.65
N MET A 930 -25.59 5.72 -10.28
CA MET A 930 -24.84 4.87 -11.21
C MET A 930 -25.71 3.70 -11.75
N GLU A 931 -26.55 3.07 -10.92
CA GLU A 931 -27.51 2.06 -11.37
C GLU A 931 -28.51 2.67 -12.39
N LEU A 932 -29.03 3.88 -12.12
CA LEU A 932 -29.89 4.62 -13.04
C LEU A 932 -29.18 4.97 -14.35
N LEU A 933 -27.93 5.43 -14.30
CA LEU A 933 -27.12 5.69 -15.49
C LEU A 933 -26.98 4.43 -16.34
N ASN A 934 -26.64 3.29 -15.73
CA ASN A 934 -26.51 2.02 -16.47
C ASN A 934 -27.84 1.62 -17.14
N LEU A 935 -28.97 1.76 -16.44
CA LEU A 935 -30.30 1.49 -17.00
C LEU A 935 -30.68 2.47 -18.13
N CYS A 936 -30.15 3.68 -18.14
CA CYS A 936 -30.32 4.64 -19.23
C CYS A 936 -29.41 4.36 -20.44
N VAL A 937 -28.19 3.89 -20.22
CA VAL A 937 -27.18 3.64 -21.27
C VAL A 937 -27.48 2.37 -22.08
N LEU A 938 -27.96 1.30 -21.42
CA LEU A 938 -28.18 0.00 -22.05
C LEU A 938 -29.16 0.07 -23.26
N PRO A 939 -30.35 0.69 -23.15
CA PRO A 939 -31.27 0.86 -24.29
C PRO A 939 -30.67 1.58 -25.49
N SER A 940 -29.88 2.64 -25.25
CA SER A 940 -29.25 3.42 -26.33
C SER A 940 -28.28 2.57 -27.14
N THR A 941 -27.39 1.85 -26.45
CA THR A 941 -26.40 0.95 -27.07
C THR A 941 -27.10 -0.10 -27.93
N MET A 942 -28.15 -0.74 -27.41
CA MET A 942 -28.93 -1.74 -28.14
C MET A 942 -29.65 -1.20 -29.37
N LEU A 943 -30.34 -0.06 -29.25
CA LEU A 943 -31.10 0.50 -30.35
C LEU A 943 -30.16 0.97 -31.47
N ASN A 944 -29.03 1.59 -31.12
CA ASN A 944 -27.99 1.99 -32.08
C ASN A 944 -27.46 0.77 -32.83
N THR A 945 -27.23 -0.34 -32.12
CA THR A 945 -26.81 -1.62 -32.72
C THR A 945 -27.81 -2.15 -33.74
N LEU A 946 -29.09 -2.19 -33.36
CA LEU A 946 -30.15 -2.72 -34.23
C LEU A 946 -30.33 -1.84 -35.47
N ILE A 947 -30.33 -0.51 -35.28
CA ILE A 947 -30.45 0.47 -36.36
C ILE A 947 -29.26 0.35 -37.31
N LEU A 948 -28.02 0.31 -36.79
CA LEU A 948 -26.81 0.17 -37.61
C LEU A 948 -26.83 -1.11 -38.45
N ASN A 949 -27.24 -2.24 -37.86
CA ASN A 949 -27.37 -3.50 -38.58
C ASN A 949 -28.42 -3.45 -39.70
N ILE A 950 -29.49 -2.67 -39.52
CA ILE A 950 -30.50 -2.47 -40.57
C ILE A 950 -29.96 -1.53 -41.66
N ILE A 951 -29.28 -0.45 -41.29
CA ILE A 951 -28.65 0.50 -42.23
C ILE A 951 -27.64 -0.25 -43.10
N LYS A 952 -26.69 -0.97 -42.49
CA LYS A 952 -25.68 -1.80 -43.15
C LYS A 952 -26.29 -2.71 -44.22
N LYS A 953 -27.31 -3.49 -43.82
CA LYS A 953 -28.02 -4.40 -44.74
C LYS A 953 -28.76 -3.65 -45.85
N SER A 954 -29.36 -2.49 -45.57
CA SER A 954 -30.07 -1.68 -46.57
C SER A 954 -29.14 -1.04 -47.59
N GLN A 955 -27.95 -0.60 -47.16
CA GLN A 955 -26.94 -0.02 -48.03
C GLN A 955 -26.14 -1.09 -48.80
N GLY A 956 -26.41 -2.39 -48.57
CA GLY A 956 -25.72 -3.49 -49.24
C GLY A 956 -24.30 -3.72 -48.73
N GLU A 957 -24.00 -3.23 -47.54
CA GLU A 957 -22.70 -3.38 -46.88
C GLU A 957 -22.67 -4.71 -46.08
N LYS A 958 -21.53 -5.42 -46.12
CA LYS A 958 -21.31 -6.64 -45.31
C LYS A 958 -20.86 -6.31 -43.88
N GLU A 959 -20.02 -5.29 -43.75
CA GLU A 959 -19.46 -4.75 -42.50
C GLU A 959 -19.87 -3.27 -42.37
N ALA A 960 -19.91 -2.71 -41.16
CA ALA A 960 -20.31 -1.31 -40.98
C ALA A 960 -19.19 -0.37 -41.46
N SER A 961 -19.49 0.49 -42.43
CA SER A 961 -18.55 1.50 -42.96
C SER A 961 -18.61 2.84 -42.21
N ALA A 962 -17.63 3.72 -42.47
CA ALA A 962 -17.66 5.11 -42.03
C ALA A 962 -18.90 5.85 -42.54
N GLU A 963 -19.38 5.53 -43.76
CA GLU A 963 -20.58 6.11 -44.36
C GLU A 963 -21.84 5.68 -43.60
N SER A 964 -21.99 4.39 -43.29
CA SER A 964 -23.07 3.87 -42.44
C SER A 964 -23.11 4.53 -41.06
N MET A 965 -21.95 4.87 -40.48
CA MET A 965 -21.85 5.59 -39.21
C MET A 965 -22.28 7.06 -39.32
N VAL A 966 -21.92 7.74 -40.42
CA VAL A 966 -22.41 9.08 -40.71
C VAL A 966 -23.92 9.07 -40.86
N LEU A 967 -24.49 8.10 -41.59
CA LEU A 967 -25.94 7.94 -41.74
C LEU A 967 -26.64 7.69 -40.40
N LEU A 968 -26.08 6.79 -39.57
CA LEU A 968 -26.57 6.57 -38.20
C LEU A 968 -26.57 7.86 -37.39
N SER A 969 -25.47 8.62 -37.40
CA SER A 969 -25.37 9.88 -36.65
C SER A 969 -26.39 10.93 -37.10
N LYS A 970 -26.66 11.03 -38.41
CA LYS A 970 -27.66 11.94 -38.98
C LYS A 970 -29.08 11.55 -38.54
N LEU A 971 -29.41 10.26 -38.59
CA LEU A 971 -30.73 9.73 -38.19
C LEU A 971 -30.98 9.80 -36.67
N LEU A 972 -29.92 9.64 -35.87
CA LEU A 972 -29.99 9.67 -34.41
C LEU A 972 -29.93 11.09 -33.82
N ARG A 973 -29.85 12.14 -34.64
CA ARG A 973 -29.97 13.53 -34.17
C ARG A 973 -31.26 13.67 -33.37
N SER A 974 -31.12 13.95 -32.07
CA SER A 974 -32.24 14.03 -31.14
C SER A 974 -33.00 15.34 -31.29
N ASN A 975 -34.34 15.27 -31.26
CA ASN A 975 -35.23 16.43 -31.14
C ASN A 975 -35.50 16.82 -29.67
N TYR A 976 -34.92 16.09 -28.71
CA TYR A 976 -35.02 16.40 -27.28
C TYR A 976 -33.91 17.37 -26.85
N GLU A 977 -34.16 18.18 -25.82
CA GLU A 977 -33.14 19.03 -25.20
C GLU A 977 -32.08 18.16 -24.53
N VAL A 978 -30.92 18.05 -25.17
CA VAL A 978 -29.76 17.34 -24.63
C VAL A 978 -28.89 18.34 -23.88
N GLU A 979 -28.78 18.20 -22.55
CA GLU A 979 -28.13 19.18 -21.67
C GLU A 979 -26.72 19.59 -22.16
N SER A 980 -25.87 18.61 -22.48
CA SER A 980 -24.50 18.85 -22.98
C SER A 980 -24.45 19.63 -24.29
N ALA A 981 -25.49 19.55 -25.13
CA ALA A 981 -25.58 20.27 -26.41
C ALA A 981 -26.11 21.70 -26.26
N GLU A 982 -26.77 22.01 -25.13
CA GLU A 982 -27.29 23.35 -24.83
C GLU A 982 -26.25 24.25 -24.14
N ILE A 983 -25.32 23.69 -23.36
CA ILE A 983 -24.27 24.46 -22.67
C ILE A 983 -23.50 25.41 -23.62
N PRO A 984 -22.99 24.98 -24.79
CA PRO A 984 -22.30 25.90 -25.70
C PRO A 984 -23.19 27.04 -26.20
N LYS A 985 -24.48 26.77 -26.44
CA LYS A 985 -25.44 27.79 -26.90
C LYS A 985 -25.73 28.81 -25.80
N GLU A 986 -25.91 28.35 -24.57
CA GLU A 986 -26.11 29.23 -23.41
C GLU A 986 -24.86 30.10 -23.17
N LEU A 987 -23.66 29.54 -23.28
CA LEU A 987 -22.40 30.28 -23.17
C LEU A 987 -22.22 31.31 -24.30
N MET A 988 -22.59 30.98 -25.54
CA MET A 988 -22.55 31.94 -26.65
C MET A 988 -23.54 33.09 -26.45
N LYS A 989 -24.75 32.78 -25.97
CA LYS A 989 -25.75 33.80 -25.62
C LYS A 989 -25.24 34.70 -24.51
N LEU A 990 -24.63 34.12 -23.47
CA LEU A 990 -24.05 34.88 -22.37
C LEU A 990 -22.88 35.76 -22.84
N ALA A 991 -22.02 35.26 -23.73
CA ALA A 991 -20.95 36.06 -24.35
C ALA A 991 -21.49 37.23 -25.18
N SER A 992 -22.58 37.02 -25.92
CA SER A 992 -23.27 38.11 -26.63
C SER A 992 -23.86 39.14 -25.67
N ASP A 993 -24.47 38.69 -24.57
CA ASP A 993 -25.03 39.57 -23.55
C ASP A 993 -23.93 40.38 -22.85
N ILE A 994 -22.77 39.77 -22.54
CA ILE A 994 -21.57 40.45 -22.00
C ILE A 994 -21.12 41.57 -22.95
N ARG A 995 -21.04 41.29 -24.26
CA ARG A 995 -20.59 42.29 -25.25
C ARG A 995 -21.52 43.51 -25.30
N ASN A 996 -22.82 43.29 -25.07
CA ASN A 996 -23.85 44.33 -25.15
C ASN A 996 -24.10 45.06 -23.83
N GLU A 997 -23.52 44.60 -22.71
CA GLU A 997 -23.69 45.23 -21.39
C GLU A 997 -22.65 46.33 -21.17
N PRO A 998 -23.06 47.60 -21.03
CA PRO A 998 -22.14 48.72 -20.87
C PRO A 998 -21.24 48.60 -19.62
N ARG A 999 -21.74 47.97 -18.55
CA ARG A 999 -20.98 47.73 -17.31
C ARG A 999 -19.89 46.66 -17.46
N ALA A 1000 -19.96 45.85 -18.51
CA ALA A 1000 -18.93 44.89 -18.85
C ALA A 1000 -17.89 45.47 -19.85
N ALA A 1001 -17.90 46.78 -20.10
CA ALA A 1001 -16.88 47.46 -20.90
C ALA A 1001 -15.50 47.27 -20.27
N GLY A 1002 -14.67 46.40 -20.86
CA GLY A 1002 -13.37 45.99 -20.34
C GLY A 1002 -13.29 44.54 -19.86
N PHE A 1003 -14.38 43.75 -19.92
CA PHE A 1003 -14.39 42.34 -19.52
C PHE A 1003 -13.33 41.48 -20.23
N MET A 1004 -12.97 41.83 -21.47
CA MET A 1004 -11.93 41.12 -22.24
C MET A 1004 -10.52 41.32 -21.69
N ASP A 1005 -10.30 42.41 -20.95
CA ASP A 1005 -9.00 42.84 -20.43
C ASP A 1005 -8.91 42.62 -18.91
N MET A 1006 -10.02 42.27 -18.25
CA MET A 1006 -10.04 41.87 -16.85
C MET A 1006 -9.19 40.62 -16.63
N THR A 1007 -8.50 40.59 -15.49
CA THR A 1007 -7.94 39.33 -15.00
C THR A 1007 -9.07 38.33 -14.75
N PRO A 1008 -8.83 37.02 -14.82
CA PRO A 1008 -9.86 36.03 -14.57
C PRO A 1008 -10.53 36.21 -13.19
N ASP A 1009 -9.77 36.53 -12.16
CA ASP A 1009 -10.28 36.76 -10.80
C ASP A 1009 -11.22 37.98 -10.74
N ASP A 1010 -10.87 39.08 -11.40
CA ASP A 1010 -11.72 40.28 -11.47
C ASP A 1010 -13.01 40.01 -12.26
N ALA A 1011 -12.91 39.26 -13.36
CA ALA A 1011 -14.05 38.86 -14.17
C ALA A 1011 -14.99 37.90 -13.42
N VAL A 1012 -14.45 36.94 -12.66
CA VAL A 1012 -15.24 36.10 -11.74
C VAL A 1012 -15.95 36.98 -10.72
N LYS A 1013 -15.22 37.89 -10.06
CA LYS A 1013 -15.79 38.78 -9.05
C LYS A 1013 -16.91 39.64 -9.64
N PHE A 1014 -16.73 40.21 -10.82
CA PHE A 1014 -17.76 40.98 -11.53
C PHE A 1014 -19.01 40.13 -11.80
N LEU A 1015 -18.88 38.98 -12.46
CA LEU A 1015 -20.03 38.15 -12.83
C LEU A 1015 -20.74 37.49 -11.63
N THR A 1016 -20.05 37.32 -10.51
CA THR A 1016 -20.62 36.72 -9.30
C THR A 1016 -21.26 37.76 -8.37
N THR A 1017 -20.72 38.98 -8.27
CA THR A 1017 -21.16 39.98 -7.28
C THR A 1017 -21.99 41.13 -7.84
N ASP A 1018 -21.82 41.50 -9.11
CA ASP A 1018 -22.57 42.62 -9.70
C ASP A 1018 -24.06 42.26 -9.87
N ASP A 1019 -24.92 43.28 -9.91
CA ASP A 1019 -26.37 43.12 -10.06
C ASP A 1019 -26.87 43.38 -11.50
N CYS A 1020 -25.96 43.51 -12.47
CA CYS A 1020 -26.33 43.57 -13.88
C CYS A 1020 -27.04 42.29 -14.36
N GLU A 1021 -27.85 42.43 -15.40
CA GLU A 1021 -28.62 41.30 -15.95
C GLU A 1021 -27.71 40.18 -16.46
N VAL A 1022 -26.52 40.52 -16.95
CA VAL A 1022 -25.51 39.54 -17.37
C VAL A 1022 -24.96 38.74 -16.19
N ALA A 1023 -24.65 39.40 -15.07
CA ALA A 1023 -24.19 38.73 -13.86
C ALA A 1023 -25.29 37.82 -13.28
N LYS A 1024 -26.56 38.26 -13.28
CA LYS A 1024 -27.70 37.41 -12.91
C LYS A 1024 -27.83 36.18 -13.81
N LYS A 1025 -27.73 36.36 -15.13
CA LYS A 1025 -27.75 35.25 -16.10
C LYS A 1025 -26.58 34.28 -15.89
N PHE A 1026 -25.39 34.78 -15.59
CA PHE A 1026 -24.23 33.95 -15.23
C PHE A 1026 -24.48 33.15 -13.95
N ARG A 1027 -25.03 33.77 -12.88
CA ARG A 1027 -25.40 33.06 -11.65
C ARG A 1027 -26.46 31.99 -11.89
N THR A 1028 -27.46 32.25 -12.75
CA THR A 1028 -28.46 31.25 -13.14
C THR A 1028 -27.81 30.08 -13.91
N PHE A 1029 -26.91 30.38 -14.84
CA PHE A 1029 -26.12 29.36 -15.54
C PHE A 1029 -25.30 28.51 -14.56
N GLN A 1030 -24.62 29.16 -13.60
CA GLN A 1030 -23.82 28.48 -12.58
C GLN A 1030 -24.69 27.65 -11.62
N ALA A 1031 -25.87 28.12 -11.23
CA ALA A 1031 -26.80 27.32 -10.43
C ALA A 1031 -27.27 26.06 -11.18
N ARG A 1032 -27.44 26.13 -12.50
CA ARG A 1032 -27.89 25.01 -13.33
C ARG A 1032 -26.76 24.02 -13.65
N HIS A 1033 -25.58 24.51 -14.04
CA HIS A 1033 -24.49 23.72 -14.60
C HIS A 1033 -23.20 23.75 -13.78
N GLY A 1034 -23.15 24.49 -12.68
CA GLY A 1034 -21.95 24.72 -11.87
C GLY A 1034 -21.30 23.44 -11.33
N HIS A 1035 -22.08 22.38 -11.12
CA HIS A 1035 -21.61 21.07 -10.67
C HIS A 1035 -20.73 20.32 -11.69
N ARG A 1036 -20.56 20.85 -12.92
CA ARG A 1036 -19.77 20.24 -14.00
C ARG A 1036 -18.32 20.73 -14.00
N CYS A 1037 -17.43 19.92 -14.59
CA CYS A 1037 -16.03 20.26 -14.84
C CYS A 1037 -15.34 19.24 -15.75
N TYR A 1038 -14.07 19.48 -16.05
CA TYR A 1038 -13.16 18.43 -16.53
C TYR A 1038 -13.01 17.34 -15.45
N LYS A 1039 -13.07 16.06 -15.86
CA LYS A 1039 -13.12 14.87 -14.97
C LYS A 1039 -14.27 14.91 -13.96
N GLU A 1040 -15.49 14.88 -14.47
CA GLU A 1040 -16.72 14.99 -13.67
C GLU A 1040 -16.82 13.93 -12.54
N LEU A 1041 -16.24 12.73 -12.74
CA LEU A 1041 -16.24 11.67 -11.72
C LEU A 1041 -15.18 11.85 -10.62
N ASP A 1042 -14.10 12.61 -10.86
CA ASP A 1042 -13.03 12.74 -9.88
C ASP A 1042 -13.42 13.74 -8.78
N VAL A 1043 -13.52 13.26 -7.54
CA VAL A 1043 -13.86 14.09 -6.38
C VAL A 1043 -12.82 15.17 -6.08
N LEU A 1044 -11.59 15.04 -6.58
CA LEU A 1044 -10.55 16.07 -6.46
C LEU A 1044 -10.81 17.29 -7.36
N SER A 1045 -11.38 17.10 -8.55
CA SER A 1045 -11.57 18.16 -9.55
C SER A 1045 -12.38 19.32 -8.99
N LYS A 1046 -12.04 20.53 -9.42
CA LYS A 1046 -12.83 21.73 -9.10
C LYS A 1046 -13.94 21.88 -10.13
N THR A 1047 -15.18 21.95 -9.64
CA THR A 1047 -16.38 22.22 -10.43
C THR A 1047 -16.51 23.71 -10.73
N TRP A 1048 -17.30 24.10 -11.74
CA TRP A 1048 -17.46 25.49 -12.14
C TRP A 1048 -18.11 26.39 -11.08
N ASP A 1049 -18.83 25.83 -10.11
CA ASP A 1049 -19.32 26.55 -8.93
C ASP A 1049 -18.21 26.80 -7.88
N ILE A 1050 -17.23 25.89 -7.79
CA ILE A 1050 -16.06 26.01 -6.90
C ILE A 1050 -15.00 26.92 -7.51
N ASP A 1051 -14.74 26.78 -8.82
CA ASP A 1051 -13.73 27.52 -9.57
C ASP A 1051 -14.24 27.82 -10.99
N PRO A 1052 -14.92 28.96 -11.20
CA PRO A 1052 -15.48 29.35 -12.50
C PRO A 1052 -14.43 29.83 -13.50
N THR A 1053 -13.14 29.87 -13.17
CA THR A 1053 -12.07 30.40 -14.02
C THR A 1053 -12.06 29.81 -15.45
N PRO A 1054 -12.25 28.49 -15.67
CA PRO A 1054 -12.33 27.93 -17.02
C PRO A 1054 -13.50 28.48 -17.86
N LEU A 1055 -14.63 28.79 -17.21
CA LEU A 1055 -15.77 29.42 -17.87
C LEU A 1055 -15.44 30.84 -18.30
N ILE A 1056 -14.70 31.60 -17.46
CA ILE A 1056 -14.28 32.96 -17.80
C ILE A 1056 -13.40 32.96 -19.05
N TYR A 1057 -12.40 32.08 -19.14
CA TYR A 1057 -11.57 31.99 -20.34
C TYR A 1057 -12.41 31.67 -21.59
N THR A 1058 -13.38 30.76 -21.46
CA THR A 1058 -14.29 30.42 -22.55
C THR A 1058 -15.18 31.60 -22.95
N LEU A 1059 -15.72 32.34 -21.98
CA LEU A 1059 -16.55 33.52 -22.22
C LEU A 1059 -15.73 34.64 -22.87
N GLN A 1060 -14.54 34.95 -22.37
CA GLN A 1060 -13.65 35.95 -22.98
C GLN A 1060 -13.27 35.57 -24.41
N ALA A 1061 -12.98 34.30 -24.68
CA ALA A 1061 -12.73 33.80 -26.03
C ALA A 1061 -13.95 33.97 -26.95
N ASN A 1062 -15.14 33.62 -26.48
CA ASN A 1062 -16.38 33.78 -27.24
C ASN A 1062 -16.76 35.26 -27.47
N VAL A 1063 -16.50 36.13 -26.48
CA VAL A 1063 -16.68 37.58 -26.61
C VAL A 1063 -15.71 38.14 -27.68
N ARG A 1064 -14.48 37.62 -27.79
CA ARG A 1064 -13.54 37.99 -28.85
C ARG A 1064 -13.95 37.47 -30.23
N ALA A 1065 -14.45 36.24 -30.32
CA ALA A 1065 -14.71 35.56 -31.58
C ALA A 1065 -15.87 36.15 -32.43
N GLY A 1066 -16.73 37.00 -31.86
CA GLY A 1066 -17.92 37.48 -32.57
C GLY A 1066 -19.09 36.47 -32.53
N ALA A 1067 -20.30 36.89 -32.92
CA ALA A 1067 -21.42 35.96 -33.03
C ALA A 1067 -21.22 35.06 -34.26
N ILE A 1068 -21.00 33.76 -34.07
CA ILE A 1068 -21.03 32.79 -35.18
C ILE A 1068 -22.49 32.59 -35.59
N LYS A 1069 -22.80 32.76 -36.89
CA LYS A 1069 -24.14 32.45 -37.43
C LYS A 1069 -24.46 30.99 -37.12
N ASN A 1070 -25.57 30.75 -36.43
CA ASN A 1070 -26.17 29.43 -36.31
C ASN A 1070 -26.42 28.90 -37.73
N THR A 1071 -25.70 27.84 -38.12
CA THR A 1071 -26.02 27.09 -39.33
C THR A 1071 -27.40 26.45 -39.12
N GLU A 1072 -28.36 26.74 -40.00
CA GLU A 1072 -29.67 26.08 -39.98
C GLU A 1072 -29.50 24.56 -40.08
N ARG A 1073 -30.28 23.83 -39.28
CA ARG A 1073 -30.19 22.37 -39.19
C ARG A 1073 -30.91 21.74 -40.39
N GLU A 1074 -30.18 21.15 -41.33
CA GLU A 1074 -30.77 20.28 -42.36
C GLU A 1074 -31.41 19.04 -41.72
N SER A 1075 -32.68 18.76 -42.05
CA SER A 1075 -33.41 17.58 -41.61
C SER A 1075 -33.00 16.36 -42.45
N PHE A 1076 -32.65 15.25 -41.79
CA PHE A 1076 -32.29 13.99 -42.44
C PHE A 1076 -33.12 12.84 -41.85
N THR A 1077 -33.80 12.07 -42.70
CA THR A 1077 -34.77 11.04 -42.35
C THR A 1077 -34.43 9.71 -43.02
N VAL A 1078 -35.19 8.65 -42.69
CA VAL A 1078 -35.01 7.33 -43.31
C VAL A 1078 -35.22 7.38 -44.82
N ASP A 1079 -36.05 8.31 -45.30
CA ASP A 1079 -36.39 8.43 -46.71
C ASP A 1079 -35.27 9.11 -47.52
N ASP A 1080 -34.33 9.76 -46.84
CA ASP A 1080 -33.14 10.40 -47.43
C ASP A 1080 -31.94 9.44 -47.58
N LEU A 1081 -32.14 8.14 -47.28
CA LEU A 1081 -31.11 7.12 -47.48
C LEU A 1081 -30.87 6.84 -48.97
N GLU A 1082 -29.60 6.76 -49.37
CA GLU A 1082 -29.16 6.55 -50.76
C GLU A 1082 -29.74 5.26 -51.34
N ARG A 1083 -29.66 4.15 -50.60
CA ARG A 1083 -30.39 2.91 -50.91
C ARG A 1083 -31.57 2.74 -49.96
N GLN A 1084 -32.76 2.60 -50.54
CA GLN A 1084 -33.99 2.48 -49.76
C GLN A 1084 -34.06 1.12 -49.03
N PRO A 1085 -34.34 1.10 -47.72
CA PRO A 1085 -34.56 -0.13 -46.98
C PRO A 1085 -35.79 -0.89 -47.50
N THR A 1086 -35.81 -2.21 -47.32
CA THR A 1086 -37.02 -3.01 -47.60
C THR A 1086 -38.21 -2.51 -46.77
N PHE A 1087 -39.44 -2.79 -47.21
CA PHE A 1087 -40.67 -2.36 -46.52
C PHE A 1087 -40.66 -2.70 -45.00
N VAL A 1088 -40.19 -3.90 -44.65
CA VAL A 1088 -40.08 -4.34 -43.25
C VAL A 1088 -39.01 -3.56 -42.50
N GLN A 1089 -37.81 -3.40 -43.08
CA GLN A 1089 -36.72 -2.63 -42.49
C GLN A 1089 -37.11 -1.16 -42.30
N ARG A 1090 -37.76 -0.54 -43.28
CA ARG A 1090 -38.25 0.85 -43.22
C ARG A 1090 -39.24 1.01 -42.07
N LYS A 1091 -40.20 0.09 -41.91
CA LYS A 1091 -41.16 0.11 -40.78
C LYS A 1091 -40.45 -0.06 -39.42
N MET A 1092 -39.43 -0.93 -39.35
CA MET A 1092 -38.61 -1.08 -38.13
C MET A 1092 -37.83 0.19 -37.80
N LEU A 1093 -37.17 0.83 -38.77
CA LEU A 1093 -36.43 2.07 -38.56
C LEU A 1093 -37.32 3.20 -38.03
N HIS A 1094 -38.51 3.39 -38.62
CA HIS A 1094 -39.49 4.38 -38.13
C HIS A 1094 -39.94 4.12 -36.69
N TYR A 1095 -39.94 2.86 -36.24
CA TYR A 1095 -40.25 2.50 -34.86
C TYR A 1095 -39.05 2.69 -33.90
N LEU A 1096 -37.84 2.32 -34.35
CA LEU A 1096 -36.64 2.29 -33.53
C LEU A 1096 -36.00 3.67 -33.36
N ILE A 1097 -35.95 4.50 -34.42
CA ILE A 1097 -35.25 5.79 -34.41
C ILE A 1097 -35.78 6.75 -33.33
N PRO A 1098 -37.11 7.00 -33.20
CA PRO A 1098 -37.61 7.89 -32.15
C PRO A 1098 -37.28 7.40 -30.74
N ARG A 1099 -37.25 6.07 -30.54
CA ARG A 1099 -36.85 5.47 -29.25
C ARG A 1099 -35.36 5.61 -29.00
N ALA A 1100 -34.54 5.50 -30.03
CA ALA A 1100 -33.10 5.70 -29.93
C ALA A 1100 -32.76 7.16 -29.61
N GLN A 1101 -33.43 8.11 -30.26
CA GLN A 1101 -33.34 9.55 -29.95
C GLN A 1101 -33.73 9.83 -28.48
N TYR A 1102 -34.81 9.23 -27.99
CA TYR A 1102 -35.18 9.34 -26.57
C TYR A 1102 -34.17 8.67 -25.63
N ALA A 1103 -33.57 7.55 -26.04
CA ALA A 1103 -32.55 6.87 -25.25
C ALA A 1103 -31.25 7.67 -25.15
N ILE A 1104 -30.90 8.48 -26.16
CA ILE A 1104 -29.78 9.44 -26.11
C ILE A 1104 -30.07 10.51 -25.04
N TYR A 1105 -31.28 11.09 -25.04
CA TYR A 1105 -31.71 12.00 -23.98
C TYR A 1105 -31.64 11.34 -22.60
N ALA A 1106 -32.14 10.10 -22.47
CA ALA A 1106 -32.13 9.37 -21.21
C ALA A 1106 -30.72 9.12 -20.65
N ARG A 1107 -29.74 8.81 -21.52
CA ARG A 1107 -28.32 8.66 -21.14
C ARG A 1107 -27.79 9.95 -20.50
N GLU A 1108 -28.08 11.10 -21.11
CA GLU A 1108 -27.60 12.40 -20.63
C GLU A 1108 -28.24 12.80 -19.30
N VAL A 1109 -29.54 12.52 -19.11
CA VAL A 1109 -30.22 12.68 -17.82
C VAL A 1109 -29.59 11.80 -16.74
N GLY A 1110 -29.34 10.52 -17.07
CA GLY A 1110 -28.68 9.58 -16.15
C GLY A 1110 -27.28 10.04 -15.76
N LYS A 1111 -26.52 10.58 -16.71
CA LYS A 1111 -25.18 11.14 -16.48
C LYS A 1111 -25.26 12.35 -15.55
N SER A 1112 -26.14 13.30 -15.85
CA SER A 1112 -26.36 14.51 -15.05
C SER A 1112 -26.72 14.16 -13.59
N CYS A 1113 -27.59 13.16 -13.40
CA CYS A 1113 -27.93 12.62 -12.08
C CYS A 1113 -26.68 12.14 -11.31
N LEU A 1114 -25.84 11.31 -11.92
CA LEU A 1114 -24.61 10.80 -11.30
C LEU A 1114 -23.63 11.93 -10.95
N VAL A 1115 -23.38 12.86 -11.87
CA VAL A 1115 -22.42 13.96 -11.66
C VAL A 1115 -22.86 14.85 -10.50
N LYS A 1116 -24.16 15.14 -10.37
CA LYS A 1116 -24.71 15.89 -9.22
C LYS A 1116 -24.48 15.15 -7.89
N CYS A 1117 -24.73 13.84 -7.84
CA CYS A 1117 -24.47 13.05 -6.62
C CYS A 1117 -22.98 13.05 -6.24
N ILE A 1118 -22.08 12.89 -7.22
CA ILE A 1118 -20.63 12.96 -6.99
C ILE A 1118 -20.20 14.35 -6.51
N HIS A 1119 -20.79 15.41 -7.08
CA HIS A 1119 -20.52 16.78 -6.65
C HIS A 1119 -20.90 17.00 -5.17
N GLN A 1120 -22.01 16.43 -4.69
CA GLN A 1120 -22.36 16.51 -3.27
C GLN A 1120 -21.33 15.78 -2.38
N ILE A 1121 -20.85 14.59 -2.78
CA ILE A 1121 -19.76 13.89 -2.07
C ILE A 1121 -18.47 14.71 -2.09
N ARG A 1122 -18.14 15.33 -3.22
CA ARG A 1122 -16.98 16.22 -3.37
C ARG A 1122 -17.03 17.37 -2.37
N LEU A 1123 -18.18 18.04 -2.20
CA LEU A 1123 -18.34 19.09 -1.20
C LEU A 1123 -18.16 18.56 0.23
N ALA A 1124 -18.74 17.40 0.55
CA ALA A 1124 -18.59 16.77 1.85
C ALA A 1124 -17.12 16.43 2.17
N LEU A 1125 -16.38 15.89 1.20
CA LEU A 1125 -14.96 15.58 1.33
C LEU A 1125 -14.08 16.85 1.46
N ARG A 1126 -14.43 17.95 0.78
CA ARG A 1126 -13.75 19.24 0.98
C ARG A 1126 -13.95 19.75 2.41
N ARG A 1127 -15.17 19.64 2.94
CA ARG A 1127 -15.45 19.99 4.34
C ARG A 1127 -14.67 19.10 5.31
N LEU A 1128 -14.58 17.79 5.03
CA LEU A 1128 -13.76 16.86 5.80
C LEU A 1128 -12.28 17.28 5.77
N GLY A 1129 -11.73 17.60 4.59
CA GLY A 1129 -10.35 18.06 4.46
C GLY A 1129 -10.07 19.33 5.28
N GLN A 1130 -10.97 20.31 5.22
CA GLN A 1130 -10.88 21.52 6.04
C GLN A 1130 -10.93 21.19 7.54
N GLN A 1131 -11.77 20.23 7.95
CA GLN A 1131 -11.87 19.83 9.36
C GLN A 1131 -10.64 19.06 9.83
N LEU A 1132 -10.11 18.15 9.01
CA LEU A 1132 -8.86 17.44 9.29
C LEU A 1132 -7.68 18.40 9.42
N GLN A 1133 -7.65 19.44 8.59
CA GLN A 1133 -6.65 20.50 8.67
C GLN A 1133 -6.82 21.30 9.96
N ALA A 1134 -8.04 21.73 10.28
CA ALA A 1134 -8.38 22.42 11.53
C ALA A 1134 -7.99 21.61 12.79
N GLU A 1135 -8.13 20.29 12.75
CA GLU A 1135 -7.71 19.39 13.84
C GLU A 1135 -6.19 19.11 13.88
N GLY A 1136 -5.41 19.69 12.96
CA GLY A 1136 -3.98 19.45 12.81
C GLY A 1136 -3.63 18.00 12.49
N ARG A 1137 -4.48 17.32 11.71
CA ARG A 1137 -4.27 15.93 11.26
C ARG A 1137 -3.64 15.86 9.88
N ILE A 1138 -3.87 16.88 9.05
CA ILE A 1138 -3.24 17.05 7.74
C ILE A 1138 -2.77 18.50 7.60
N PRO A 1139 -1.61 18.76 6.97
CA PRO A 1139 -1.12 20.13 6.80
C PRO A 1139 -1.88 20.93 5.72
N ASP A 1140 -2.55 20.26 4.79
CA ASP A 1140 -3.32 20.87 3.70
C ASP A 1140 -4.63 20.08 3.50
N ALA A 1141 -5.76 20.79 3.49
CA ALA A 1141 -7.09 20.22 3.29
C ALA A 1141 -7.21 19.35 2.02
N GLN A 1142 -6.46 19.61 0.96
CA GLN A 1142 -6.48 18.83 -0.28
C GLN A 1142 -5.87 17.43 -0.12
N LEU A 1143 -5.06 17.18 0.91
CA LEU A 1143 -4.48 15.86 1.15
C LEU A 1143 -5.55 14.79 1.42
N VAL A 1144 -6.77 15.19 1.84
CA VAL A 1144 -7.91 14.28 2.02
C VAL A 1144 -8.20 13.44 0.77
N PHE A 1145 -7.99 13.98 -0.43
CA PHE A 1145 -8.25 13.27 -1.69
C PHE A 1145 -7.20 12.19 -2.00
N PHE A 1146 -6.03 12.27 -1.36
CA PHE A 1146 -4.92 11.34 -1.58
C PHE A 1146 -4.84 10.22 -0.53
N LEU A 1147 -5.75 10.25 0.44
CA LEU A 1147 -6.08 9.15 1.34
C LEU A 1147 -7.16 8.27 0.71
N THR A 1148 -7.17 6.98 1.02
CA THR A 1148 -8.36 6.13 0.87
C THR A 1148 -9.38 6.42 1.99
N VAL A 1149 -10.61 5.92 1.86
CA VAL A 1149 -11.62 6.07 2.93
C VAL A 1149 -11.15 5.43 4.24
N ASP A 1150 -10.62 4.20 4.19
CA ASP A 1150 -10.08 3.51 5.36
C ASP A 1150 -8.84 4.25 5.92
N GLU A 1151 -7.91 4.71 5.08
CA GLU A 1151 -6.75 5.49 5.54
C GLU A 1151 -7.18 6.80 6.22
N ALA A 1152 -8.21 7.49 5.72
CA ALA A 1152 -8.76 8.67 6.39
C ALA A 1152 -9.36 8.32 7.76
N TYR A 1153 -10.13 7.23 7.86
CA TYR A 1153 -10.66 6.72 9.13
C TYR A 1153 -9.54 6.38 10.12
N ARG A 1154 -8.49 5.69 9.65
CA ARG A 1154 -7.32 5.33 10.46
C ARG A 1154 -6.50 6.54 10.88
N LEU A 1155 -6.32 7.54 10.01
CA LEU A 1155 -5.66 8.79 10.37
C LEU A 1155 -6.44 9.55 11.46
N ILE A 1156 -7.78 9.56 11.37
CA ILE A 1156 -8.65 10.18 12.39
C ILE A 1156 -8.55 9.42 13.73
N THR A 1157 -8.52 8.10 13.70
CA THR A 1157 -8.54 7.28 14.92
C THR A 1157 -7.17 7.10 15.57
N THR A 1158 -6.08 7.14 14.78
CA THR A 1158 -4.73 6.78 15.26
C THR A 1158 -3.67 7.88 15.13
N ARG A 1159 -3.88 8.92 14.30
CA ARG A 1159 -2.86 9.92 13.93
C ARG A 1159 -1.56 9.33 13.35
N ASN A 1160 -1.61 8.12 12.75
CA ASN A 1160 -0.41 7.47 12.21
C ASN A 1160 0.27 8.35 11.12
N PRO A 1161 1.52 8.80 11.34
CA PRO A 1161 2.18 9.76 10.45
C PRO A 1161 2.75 9.12 9.17
N SER A 1162 2.88 7.78 9.11
CA SER A 1162 3.27 7.06 7.88
C SER A 1162 2.25 7.25 6.75
N LEU A 1163 0.96 7.34 7.10
CA LEU A 1163 -0.14 7.59 6.16
C LEU A 1163 0.03 8.93 5.44
N LEU A 1164 0.50 9.96 6.15
CA LEU A 1164 0.72 11.29 5.58
C LEU A 1164 1.92 11.32 4.65
N SER A 1165 3.01 10.66 5.03
CA SER A 1165 4.22 10.54 4.19
C SER A 1165 3.88 9.93 2.83
N ARG A 1166 3.06 8.86 2.81
CA ARG A 1166 2.56 8.25 1.58
C ARG A 1166 1.61 9.18 0.81
N THR A 1167 0.69 9.85 1.51
CA THR A 1167 -0.30 10.76 0.93
C THR A 1167 0.34 11.96 0.23
N ILE A 1168 1.36 12.57 0.83
CA ILE A 1168 2.13 13.68 0.24
C ILE A 1168 2.81 13.23 -1.06
N ARG A 1169 3.40 12.02 -1.07
CA ARG A 1169 4.02 11.47 -2.27
C ARG A 1169 3.02 11.14 -3.37
N ARG A 1170 1.85 10.60 -3.02
CA ARG A 1170 0.74 10.39 -3.96
C ARG A 1170 0.32 11.71 -4.62
N ARG A 1171 0.20 12.80 -3.86
CA ARG A 1171 -0.09 14.14 -4.41
C ARG A 1171 0.99 14.60 -5.39
N ARG A 1172 2.27 14.49 -5.00
CA ARG A 1172 3.41 14.84 -5.86
C ARG A 1172 3.39 14.08 -7.19
N LEU A 1173 3.13 12.77 -7.15
CA LEU A 1173 3.09 11.93 -8.34
C LEU A 1173 1.84 12.14 -9.20
N HIS A 1174 0.70 12.50 -8.60
CA HIS A 1174 -0.55 12.67 -9.33
C HIS A 1174 -0.42 13.68 -10.48
N GLU A 1175 0.20 14.85 -10.25
CA GLU A 1175 0.39 15.85 -11.30
C GLU A 1175 1.31 15.37 -12.44
N GLN A 1176 2.33 14.58 -12.12
CA GLN A 1176 3.25 14.02 -13.11
C GLN A 1176 2.55 12.94 -13.94
N LEU A 1177 1.85 12.03 -13.25
CA LEU A 1177 1.14 10.94 -13.89
C LEU A 1177 -0.02 11.45 -14.74
N ASP A 1178 -0.71 12.53 -14.36
CA ASP A 1178 -1.86 13.02 -15.11
C ASP A 1178 -1.53 13.56 -16.50
N LYS A 1179 -0.29 14.02 -16.68
CA LYS A 1179 0.22 14.51 -17.97
C LYS A 1179 0.48 13.37 -18.96
N LEU A 1180 0.62 12.13 -18.47
CA LEU A 1180 0.93 10.97 -19.31
C LEU A 1180 -0.30 10.51 -20.10
N LYS A 1181 -0.14 10.37 -21.41
CA LYS A 1181 -1.12 9.77 -22.30
C LYS A 1181 -0.89 8.27 -22.40
N VAL A 1182 -1.97 7.52 -22.49
CA VAL A 1182 -1.97 6.06 -22.65
C VAL A 1182 -2.88 5.74 -23.82
N LYS A 1183 -2.55 4.71 -24.59
CA LYS A 1183 -3.38 4.24 -25.70
C LYS A 1183 -4.82 3.97 -25.24
N VAL A 1184 -5.76 4.20 -26.14
CA VAL A 1184 -7.18 3.91 -25.90
C VAL A 1184 -7.40 2.43 -25.60
N ILE A 1185 -6.60 1.56 -26.22
CA ILE A 1185 -6.60 0.12 -26.04
C ILE A 1185 -5.17 -0.32 -25.76
N SER A 1186 -5.00 -1.22 -24.80
CA SER A 1186 -3.70 -1.77 -24.43
C SER A 1186 -3.84 -3.25 -24.13
N SER A 1187 -2.90 -4.06 -24.59
CA SER A 1187 -2.72 -5.43 -24.11
C SER A 1187 -1.64 -5.46 -23.02
N GLY A 1188 -1.91 -6.17 -21.92
CA GLY A 1188 -1.08 -6.14 -20.72
C GLY A 1188 -1.21 -4.84 -19.93
N ILE A 1189 -0.23 -4.54 -19.06
CA ILE A 1189 -0.23 -3.30 -18.28
C ILE A 1189 -0.16 -2.10 -19.23
N PRO A 1190 -1.15 -1.19 -19.21
CA PRO A 1190 -1.12 0.00 -20.06
C PRO A 1190 0.11 0.86 -19.75
N LYS A 1191 0.92 1.15 -20.76
CA LYS A 1191 2.12 1.98 -20.66
C LYS A 1191 1.87 3.37 -21.25
N PRO A 1192 2.53 4.43 -20.73
CA PRO A 1192 2.49 5.74 -21.35
C PRO A 1192 2.98 5.67 -22.79
N ASP A 1193 2.29 6.34 -23.72
CA ASP A 1193 2.83 6.62 -25.04
C ASP A 1193 3.87 7.72 -24.91
N TRP A 1194 5.15 7.36 -25.08
CA TRP A 1194 6.25 8.32 -25.22
C TRP A 1194 6.21 8.85 -26.66
N MET A 1195 5.23 9.68 -26.99
CA MET A 1195 5.18 10.44 -28.24
C MET A 1195 5.65 11.87 -28.03
#